data_AF-A0A7V1CY27-F1
#
_entry.id   AF-A0A7V1CY27-F1
#
_cell.length_a   1.000
_cell.length_b   1.000
_cell.length_c   1.000
_cell.angle_alpha   90.00
_cell.angle_beta   90.00
_cell.angle_gamma   90.00
#
_symmetry.space_group_name_H-M   'P 1'
#
loop_
_entity.id
_entity.type
_entity.pdbx_description
1 polymer ?
#
loop_
_entity_poly.entity_id
_entity_poly.type
_entity_poly.pdbx_seq_one_letter_code
_entity_poly.pdbx_strand_id
1 'polypeptide(L)'
;MKINKVSRLVALAVVSMSLTACGGSDNNTTQTTPAEQAKPPVTSTPSGSQFPVQSTQPKKVSLAENGTVFTSEFGLSLYVFANDPKDQSVCNAEQGAAAGSSNDSSSCAAIWPPLLAEQNSQASDDFSIINRDDGTLQWALHGRPLYQYVNDSSEGDINGDGLNNIWHLARPRPVVINEQQLVGSDVVRVASSASEVIELARIDKTGFSLYIFDVDAIDTTNCTSDQCVNTWPPLMADQGAHSEGLFSLLSRNDSKQWAYNGKPLYFFASDQTQGDKLGDNVGNVWHLATTEPAIFRTNDAGTLLTASGKTSILAEDPAAPGSFITTVTNFDQHTLYTFDNDANSASNCSANCAVTWPPFLANENSEATGDFSIFTREDGTKQWAYQQQPLYFFANDTDKAQANGDGLGGVWHIIKPAAKTQLTSENSSLGDTLTVTGSTLLLVDDGSGNFIAQQQDKTGFALYTFNADSNGSSSCTSAACITAWPPLLATSADKATGSYSIIDRNDGFKQWAVNGKPLYFFSADSDAQATSGEGVGDVWYVARSAPVRLFNDSAKGAYFVANGLLEPSIGKTAEELQTLSLYTFDVDQKDSGESSCFAGCAATWPPLYANDNDQATGLFSIITRNEDDGSSKRQWAYKGKPLYFFTADQKLGDTFGDYAQWPLARQ
;
A
#
# COMPACT_ATOMS: atom_id res chain seq x y z
N MET A 1 2.92 51.94 -10.92
CA MET A 1 3.80 52.69 -10.00
C MET A 1 3.51 52.12 -8.61
N LYS A 2 4.31 51.34 -7.90
CA LYS A 2 5.76 51.08 -7.87
C LYS A 2 6.03 49.56 -7.70
N ILE A 3 7.19 49.17 -8.22
CA ILE A 3 7.87 47.86 -8.15
C ILE A 3 8.51 47.69 -6.76
N ASN A 4 8.63 46.46 -6.26
CA ASN A 4 9.78 46.07 -5.44
C ASN A 4 10.16 44.59 -5.66
N LYS A 5 11.32 44.39 -6.29
CA LYS A 5 12.04 43.12 -6.45
C LYS A 5 12.99 42.94 -5.27
N VAL A 6 13.17 41.70 -4.80
CA VAL A 6 14.27 41.31 -3.92
C VAL A 6 15.16 40.34 -4.69
N SER A 7 16.39 40.77 -4.99
CA SER A 7 17.47 39.95 -5.56
C SER A 7 18.24 39.24 -4.44
N ARG A 8 18.60 37.97 -4.63
CA ARG A 8 19.68 37.30 -3.88
C ARG A 8 20.81 36.93 -4.85
N LEU A 9 22.03 37.26 -4.42
CA LEU A 9 23.30 37.08 -5.12
C LEU A 9 23.66 35.58 -5.26
N VAL A 10 24.20 35.23 -6.42
CA VAL A 10 24.96 34.00 -6.68
C VAL A 10 26.45 34.37 -6.71
N ALA A 11 27.27 33.68 -5.91
CA ALA A 11 28.72 33.81 -5.92
C ALA A 11 29.33 32.72 -6.84
N LEU A 12 30.02 33.16 -7.89
CA LEU A 12 30.86 32.33 -8.76
C LEU A 12 32.26 32.21 -8.13
N ALA A 13 32.78 30.99 -7.98
CA ALA A 13 34.19 30.73 -7.69
C ALA A 13 34.85 30.07 -8.92
N VAL A 14 35.79 30.80 -9.52
CA VAL A 14 36.67 30.34 -10.61
C VAL A 14 37.97 29.87 -9.97
N VAL A 15 38.40 28.63 -10.25
CA VAL A 15 39.74 28.13 -9.88
C VAL A 15 40.51 27.80 -11.15
N SER A 16 41.63 28.49 -11.29
CA SER A 16 42.58 28.52 -12.40
C SER A 16 43.59 27.38 -12.35
N MET A 17 43.86 26.78 -13.51
CA MET A 17 45.00 25.88 -13.77
C MET A 17 46.33 26.65 -13.77
N SER A 18 47.36 26.05 -13.16
CA SER A 18 48.76 26.44 -13.35
C SER A 18 49.61 25.20 -13.66
N LEU A 19 50.19 25.21 -14.86
CA LEU A 19 51.25 24.30 -15.32
C LEU A 19 52.59 24.71 -14.70
N THR A 20 53.36 23.73 -14.24
CA THR A 20 54.81 23.89 -14.02
C THR A 20 55.53 22.62 -14.48
N ALA A 21 56.43 22.81 -15.45
CA ALA A 21 57.35 21.81 -15.98
C ALA A 21 58.78 22.11 -15.49
N CYS A 22 59.51 21.05 -15.15
CA CYS A 22 60.97 20.87 -15.10
C CYS A 22 61.17 19.34 -15.02
N GLY A 23 62.05 18.61 -15.72
CA GLY A 23 63.21 18.94 -16.55
C GLY A 23 64.44 18.12 -16.08
N GLY A 24 64.76 17.01 -16.76
CA GLY A 24 66.07 16.29 -16.83
C GLY A 24 66.55 15.50 -15.59
N SER A 25 67.40 14.46 -15.65
CA SER A 25 68.11 13.75 -16.73
C SER A 25 68.75 12.46 -16.15
N ASP A 26 68.80 11.40 -16.96
CA ASP A 26 69.81 10.32 -17.14
C ASP A 26 70.49 9.59 -15.96
N ASN A 27 70.37 8.25 -15.92
CA ASN A 27 71.45 7.34 -16.37
C ASN A 27 71.16 5.83 -16.20
N ASN A 28 71.18 5.14 -17.35
CA ASN A 28 71.95 3.93 -17.69
C ASN A 28 71.68 2.51 -17.06
N THR A 29 71.22 1.62 -17.95
CA THR A 29 71.64 0.22 -18.21
C THR A 29 71.61 -0.85 -17.11
N THR A 30 70.87 -1.94 -17.37
CA THR A 30 71.45 -3.20 -17.92
C THR A 30 70.37 -4.19 -18.38
N GLN A 31 70.49 -4.62 -19.65
CA GLN A 31 69.86 -5.80 -20.24
C GLN A 31 70.60 -7.06 -19.81
N THR A 32 69.86 -8.14 -19.51
CA THR A 32 70.28 -9.53 -19.79
C THR A 32 69.05 -10.46 -19.89
N THR A 33 68.77 -10.93 -21.10
CA THR A 33 68.28 -12.29 -21.41
C THR A 33 69.47 -13.02 -22.08
N PRO A 34 69.54 -14.37 -22.26
CA PRO A 34 68.53 -15.44 -22.05
C PRO A 34 69.09 -16.78 -21.49
N ALA A 35 68.22 -17.77 -21.26
CA ALA A 35 68.52 -19.18 -21.57
C ALA A 35 67.25 -20.01 -21.77
N GLU A 36 67.11 -20.53 -22.98
CA GLU A 36 66.20 -21.57 -23.43
C GLU A 36 66.52 -22.91 -22.74
N GLN A 37 65.51 -23.59 -22.19
CA GLN A 37 65.62 -24.99 -21.72
C GLN A 37 64.51 -25.85 -22.31
N ALA A 38 64.93 -27.05 -22.72
CA ALA A 38 64.27 -27.95 -23.65
C ALA A 38 62.96 -28.57 -23.17
N LYS A 39 62.07 -28.82 -24.15
CA LYS A 39 60.82 -29.57 -24.08
C LYS A 39 61.03 -31.04 -23.68
N PRO A 40 60.38 -31.56 -22.62
CA PRO A 40 60.21 -32.99 -22.37
C PRO A 40 59.00 -33.55 -23.16
N PRO A 41 58.95 -34.88 -23.40
CA PRO A 41 58.12 -35.48 -24.44
C PRO A 41 56.62 -35.48 -24.12
N VAL A 42 55.83 -35.40 -25.20
CA VAL A 42 54.39 -35.65 -25.21
C VAL A 42 54.15 -37.14 -24.94
N THR A 43 53.38 -37.46 -23.90
CA THR A 43 52.65 -38.74 -23.83
C THR A 43 51.34 -38.58 -23.04
N SER A 44 50.26 -38.88 -23.77
CA SER A 44 48.88 -39.25 -23.40
C SER A 44 47.96 -38.25 -22.67
N THR A 45 46.99 -37.71 -23.42
CA THR A 45 45.63 -37.33 -23.01
C THR A 45 45.00 -38.46 -22.17
N PRO A 46 44.25 -38.16 -21.10
CA PRO A 46 42.95 -37.49 -21.24
C PRO A 46 42.97 -36.10 -20.59
N SER A 47 42.77 -35.08 -21.42
CA SER A 47 42.43 -33.73 -21.00
C SER A 47 40.93 -33.75 -20.66
N GLY A 48 40.59 -34.39 -19.55
CA GLY A 48 39.23 -34.36 -19.02
C GLY A 48 39.06 -33.18 -18.08
N SER A 49 38.07 -32.32 -18.29
CA SER A 49 37.67 -31.34 -17.28
C SER A 49 36.70 -32.02 -16.30
N GLN A 50 37.03 -32.00 -15.02
CA GLN A 50 36.04 -32.34 -13.98
C GLN A 50 35.16 -31.12 -13.75
N PHE A 51 33.86 -31.35 -13.65
CA PHE A 51 32.93 -30.27 -13.37
C PHE A 51 33.02 -29.85 -11.89
N PRO A 52 32.81 -28.56 -11.60
CA PRO A 52 32.89 -28.04 -10.25
C PRO A 52 31.77 -28.62 -9.39
N VAL A 53 32.15 -29.31 -8.32
CA VAL A 53 31.24 -29.75 -7.25
C VAL A 53 31.34 -28.75 -6.11
N GLN A 54 30.21 -28.25 -5.64
CA GLN A 54 30.16 -27.42 -4.44
C GLN A 54 29.15 -27.95 -3.43
N SER A 55 29.57 -27.95 -2.17
CA SER A 55 28.77 -28.45 -1.04
C SER A 55 27.73 -27.44 -0.54
N THR A 56 27.96 -26.15 -0.82
CA THR A 56 27.13 -25.05 -0.34
C THR A 56 26.27 -24.45 -1.45
N GLN A 57 25.15 -23.83 -1.07
CA GLN A 57 24.32 -23.10 -2.02
C GLN A 57 25.08 -21.90 -2.62
N PRO A 58 24.77 -21.49 -3.86
CA PRO A 58 25.36 -20.31 -4.46
C PRO A 58 25.19 -19.05 -3.62
N LYS A 59 26.13 -18.11 -3.75
CA LYS A 59 26.13 -16.85 -2.99
C LYS A 59 25.61 -15.70 -3.85
N LYS A 60 24.91 -14.77 -3.21
CA LYS A 60 24.50 -13.50 -3.81
C LYS A 60 25.62 -12.47 -3.62
N VAL A 61 26.11 -11.87 -4.70
CA VAL A 61 27.19 -10.87 -4.68
C VAL A 61 26.82 -9.68 -5.55
N SER A 62 27.01 -8.46 -5.03
CA SER A 62 26.82 -7.22 -5.80
C SER A 62 28.13 -6.78 -6.44
N LEU A 63 28.18 -6.86 -7.76
CA LEU A 63 29.33 -6.52 -8.59
C LEU A 63 29.15 -5.12 -9.19
N ALA A 64 29.46 -4.04 -8.46
CA ALA A 64 29.47 -2.66 -8.96
C ALA A 64 28.54 -2.36 -10.17
N GLU A 65 29.11 -2.18 -11.37
CA GLU A 65 28.41 -1.88 -12.65
C GLU A 65 27.57 -3.03 -13.21
N ASN A 66 27.80 -4.26 -12.75
CA ASN A 66 27.11 -5.48 -13.19
C ASN A 66 25.92 -5.84 -12.28
N GLY A 67 25.77 -5.18 -11.13
CA GLY A 67 24.66 -5.37 -10.21
C GLY A 67 24.75 -6.67 -9.42
N THR A 68 23.64 -7.11 -8.83
CA THR A 68 23.60 -8.31 -8.02
C THR A 68 23.51 -9.56 -8.88
N VAL A 69 24.41 -10.52 -8.63
CA VAL A 69 24.52 -11.79 -9.37
C VAL A 69 24.67 -12.95 -8.40
N PHE A 70 24.47 -14.18 -8.88
CA PHE A 70 24.83 -15.38 -8.13
C PHE A 70 26.21 -15.88 -8.54
N THR A 71 27.03 -16.23 -7.54
CA THR A 71 28.37 -16.78 -7.72
C THR A 71 28.50 -18.16 -7.07
N SER A 72 29.39 -18.98 -7.61
CA SER A 72 29.84 -20.21 -6.98
C SER A 72 30.62 -19.92 -5.68
N GLU A 73 30.90 -20.96 -4.90
CA GLU A 73 31.74 -20.82 -3.70
C GLU A 73 33.16 -20.27 -3.97
N PHE A 74 33.63 -20.37 -5.22
CA PHE A 74 34.90 -19.84 -5.71
C PHE A 74 34.82 -18.41 -6.27
N GLY A 75 33.65 -17.77 -6.21
CA GLY A 75 33.44 -16.38 -6.66
C GLY A 75 33.17 -16.23 -8.16
N LEU A 76 33.20 -17.30 -8.94
CA LEU A 76 32.86 -17.26 -10.36
C LEU A 76 31.35 -17.07 -10.56
N SER A 77 30.98 -16.18 -11.48
CA SER A 77 29.59 -15.91 -11.84
C SER A 77 28.89 -17.15 -12.38
N LEU A 78 27.60 -17.25 -12.10
CA LEU A 78 26.76 -18.36 -12.56
C LEU A 78 25.85 -17.91 -13.69
N TYR A 79 25.49 -18.88 -14.53
CA TYR A 79 24.70 -18.67 -15.74
C TYR A 79 23.55 -19.67 -15.84
N VAL A 80 22.52 -19.28 -16.57
CA VAL A 80 21.41 -20.15 -16.98
C VAL A 80 21.38 -20.25 -18.51
N PHE A 81 20.92 -21.40 -19.00
CA PHE A 81 20.81 -21.70 -20.42
C PHE A 81 19.36 -21.61 -20.89
N ALA A 82 19.07 -20.75 -21.87
CA ALA A 82 17.69 -20.52 -22.34
C ALA A 82 17.03 -21.75 -22.97
N ASN A 83 17.83 -22.72 -23.44
CA ASN A 83 17.30 -23.94 -24.05
C ASN A 83 17.02 -25.05 -23.04
N ASP A 84 17.40 -24.87 -21.77
CA ASP A 84 17.08 -25.84 -20.72
C ASP A 84 15.59 -25.75 -20.36
N PRO A 85 14.84 -26.85 -20.47
CA PRO A 85 13.52 -26.94 -19.86
C PRO A 85 13.62 -26.79 -18.34
N LYS A 86 12.52 -26.38 -17.70
CA LYS A 86 12.47 -26.36 -16.25
C LYS A 86 12.79 -27.75 -15.68
N ASP A 87 13.65 -27.77 -14.67
CA ASP A 87 14.12 -28.94 -13.95
C ASP A 87 14.94 -29.94 -14.79
N GLN A 88 15.43 -29.55 -15.98
CA GLN A 88 16.22 -30.41 -16.87
C GLN A 88 17.37 -29.64 -17.54
N SER A 89 18.56 -30.23 -17.54
CA SER A 89 19.70 -29.75 -18.34
C SER A 89 19.78 -30.50 -19.67
N VAL A 90 19.82 -29.77 -20.79
CA VAL A 90 20.19 -30.32 -22.11
C VAL A 90 21.65 -30.04 -22.48
N CYS A 91 22.36 -29.24 -21.69
CA CYS A 91 23.80 -29.02 -21.85
C CYS A 91 24.60 -30.18 -21.22
N ASN A 92 24.90 -31.19 -22.04
CA ASN A 92 25.55 -32.43 -21.63
C ASN A 92 26.99 -32.54 -22.15
N ALA A 93 27.77 -33.43 -21.52
CA ALA A 93 29.08 -33.87 -22.02
C ALA A 93 28.92 -34.79 -23.23
N GLU A 94 30.03 -35.15 -23.87
CA GLU A 94 30.03 -36.13 -24.96
C GLU A 94 29.51 -37.52 -24.51
N GLN A 95 28.94 -38.28 -25.44
CA GLN A 95 28.45 -39.62 -25.15
C GLN A 95 29.60 -40.53 -24.67
N GLY A 96 29.41 -41.15 -23.49
CA GLY A 96 30.41 -42.04 -22.89
C GLY A 96 31.40 -41.33 -21.96
N ALA A 97 31.25 -40.03 -21.74
CA ALA A 97 31.94 -39.32 -20.66
C ALA A 97 31.61 -39.96 -19.29
N ALA A 98 32.57 -39.91 -18.35
CA ALA A 98 32.29 -40.27 -16.98
C ALA A 98 31.39 -39.20 -16.33
N ALA A 99 30.49 -39.63 -15.44
CA ALA A 99 29.56 -38.73 -14.74
C ALA A 99 30.31 -37.55 -14.09
N GLY A 100 29.81 -36.33 -14.33
CA GLY A 100 30.43 -35.10 -13.80
C GLY A 100 31.75 -34.69 -14.46
N SER A 101 32.02 -35.15 -15.68
CA SER A 101 33.24 -34.79 -16.43
C SER A 101 33.02 -34.76 -17.93
N SER A 102 33.96 -34.15 -18.66
CA SER A 102 34.01 -34.13 -20.12
C SER A 102 35.44 -34.38 -20.60
N ASN A 103 35.64 -35.28 -21.56
CA ASN A 103 36.94 -35.46 -22.24
C ASN A 103 37.04 -34.69 -23.56
N ASP A 104 35.93 -34.13 -24.03
CA ASP A 104 35.87 -33.26 -25.19
C ASP A 104 35.71 -31.80 -24.75
N SER A 105 36.77 -31.00 -24.93
CA SER A 105 36.76 -29.56 -24.60
C SER A 105 35.77 -28.73 -25.44
N SER A 106 35.20 -29.30 -26.51
CA SER A 106 34.19 -28.67 -27.35
C SER A 106 32.75 -29.05 -26.99
N SER A 107 32.56 -29.97 -26.03
CA SER A 107 31.22 -30.33 -25.56
C SER A 107 30.54 -29.14 -24.86
N CYS A 108 29.21 -29.13 -24.83
CA CYS A 108 28.47 -28.06 -24.16
C CYS A 108 28.90 -27.93 -22.69
N ALA A 109 28.90 -29.05 -21.97
CA ALA A 109 29.25 -29.08 -20.55
C ALA A 109 30.74 -28.80 -20.30
N ALA A 110 31.65 -28.95 -21.28
CA ALA A 110 33.03 -28.51 -21.11
C ALA A 110 33.20 -26.99 -21.22
N ILE A 111 32.47 -26.35 -22.13
CA ILE A 111 32.49 -24.88 -22.30
C ILE A 111 31.69 -24.20 -21.18
N TRP A 112 30.61 -24.84 -20.75
CA TRP A 112 29.71 -24.41 -19.69
C TRP A 112 29.63 -25.48 -18.60
N PRO A 113 30.64 -25.58 -17.72
CA PRO A 113 30.65 -26.56 -16.64
C PRO A 113 29.39 -26.49 -15.78
N PRO A 114 28.61 -27.59 -15.66
CA PRO A 114 27.51 -27.67 -14.72
C PRO A 114 27.99 -27.46 -13.29
N LEU A 115 27.23 -26.67 -12.52
CA LEU A 115 27.50 -26.47 -11.10
C LEU A 115 26.92 -27.62 -10.29
N LEU A 116 27.73 -28.66 -10.08
CA LEU A 116 27.26 -29.88 -9.44
C LEU A 116 26.96 -29.66 -7.95
N ALA A 117 25.88 -30.28 -7.49
CA ALA A 117 25.48 -30.32 -6.09
C ALA A 117 25.91 -31.64 -5.44
N GLU A 118 26.17 -31.62 -4.13
CA GLU A 118 26.44 -32.85 -3.38
C GLU A 118 25.16 -33.62 -3.05
N GLN A 119 25.28 -34.92 -2.79
CA GLN A 119 24.14 -35.82 -2.54
C GLN A 119 23.24 -35.37 -1.37
N ASN A 120 23.79 -34.64 -0.41
CA ASN A 120 23.12 -34.15 0.80
C ASN A 120 22.78 -32.64 0.74
N SER A 121 23.08 -31.95 -0.36
CA SER A 121 22.70 -30.56 -0.55
C SER A 121 21.18 -30.38 -0.42
N GLN A 122 20.75 -29.25 0.13
CA GLN A 122 19.34 -28.94 0.37
C GLN A 122 18.92 -27.74 -0.46
N ALA A 123 17.71 -27.80 -1.00
CA ALA A 123 17.07 -26.66 -1.67
C ALA A 123 16.77 -25.52 -0.68
N SER A 124 16.62 -24.31 -1.21
CA SER A 124 16.20 -23.09 -0.51
C SER A 124 15.23 -22.29 -1.37
N ASP A 125 14.84 -21.08 -0.93
CA ASP A 125 13.83 -20.26 -1.62
C ASP A 125 14.21 -19.94 -3.08
N ASP A 126 15.47 -19.57 -3.32
CA ASP A 126 15.98 -19.29 -4.67
C ASP A 126 16.49 -20.55 -5.39
N PHE A 127 17.03 -21.51 -4.64
CA PHE A 127 17.79 -22.62 -5.21
C PHE A 127 17.10 -23.98 -5.08
N SER A 128 17.08 -24.69 -6.19
CA SER A 128 16.61 -26.05 -6.35
C SER A 128 17.77 -26.97 -6.77
N ILE A 129 17.53 -28.28 -6.73
CA ILE A 129 18.51 -29.30 -7.16
C ILE A 129 17.83 -30.20 -8.18
N ILE A 130 18.47 -30.39 -9.33
CA ILE A 130 17.98 -31.27 -10.41
C ILE A 130 18.85 -32.50 -10.57
N ASN A 131 18.29 -33.57 -11.13
CA ASN A 131 19.04 -34.74 -11.56
C ASN A 131 19.45 -34.58 -13.03
N ARG A 132 20.72 -34.86 -13.34
CA ARG A 132 21.24 -34.88 -14.71
C ARG A 132 21.17 -36.28 -15.30
N ASP A 133 21.22 -36.37 -16.64
CA ASP A 133 21.17 -37.64 -17.38
C ASP A 133 22.35 -38.58 -17.06
N ASP A 134 23.48 -38.02 -16.62
CA ASP A 134 24.67 -38.77 -16.21
C ASP A 134 24.61 -39.28 -14.75
N GLY A 135 23.50 -39.01 -14.04
CA GLY A 135 23.26 -39.41 -12.67
C GLY A 135 23.81 -38.44 -11.61
N THR A 136 24.43 -37.33 -12.01
CA THR A 136 24.88 -36.29 -11.07
C THR A 136 23.75 -35.34 -10.67
N LEU A 137 23.91 -34.65 -9.54
CA LEU A 137 23.02 -33.58 -9.09
C LEU A 137 23.59 -32.22 -9.50
N GLN A 138 22.72 -31.27 -9.84
CA GLN A 138 23.12 -29.91 -10.23
C GLN A 138 22.26 -28.87 -9.51
N TRP A 139 22.91 -27.80 -9.06
CA TRP A 139 22.23 -26.61 -8.54
C TRP A 139 21.43 -25.90 -9.66
N ALA A 140 20.23 -25.44 -9.32
CA ALA A 140 19.35 -24.74 -10.26
C ALA A 140 18.69 -23.52 -9.59
N LEU A 141 18.55 -22.41 -10.29
CA LEU A 141 17.83 -21.21 -9.84
C LEU A 141 16.37 -21.29 -10.28
N HIS A 142 15.45 -21.46 -9.32
CA HIS A 142 14.02 -21.70 -9.57
C HIS A 142 13.73 -22.79 -10.63
N GLY A 143 14.51 -23.87 -10.61
CA GLY A 143 14.41 -24.98 -11.57
C GLY A 143 15.23 -24.79 -12.85
N ARG A 144 15.91 -23.66 -13.06
CA ARG A 144 16.81 -23.45 -14.21
C ARG A 144 18.24 -23.88 -13.85
N PRO A 145 18.85 -24.85 -14.55
CA PRO A 145 20.18 -25.36 -14.20
C PRO A 145 21.25 -24.27 -14.22
N LEU A 146 22.16 -24.30 -13.23
CA LEU A 146 23.24 -23.33 -13.08
C LEU A 146 24.56 -23.85 -13.63
N TYR A 147 25.25 -22.99 -14.37
CA TYR A 147 26.52 -23.28 -15.02
C TYR A 147 27.57 -22.24 -14.66
N GLN A 148 28.84 -22.62 -14.75
CA GLN A 148 29.97 -21.70 -14.84
C GLN A 148 30.38 -21.56 -16.31
N TYR A 149 31.23 -20.58 -16.62
CA TYR A 149 31.77 -20.38 -17.96
C TYR A 149 33.29 -20.54 -17.96
N VAL A 150 33.81 -21.35 -18.89
CA VAL A 150 35.24 -21.73 -18.93
C VAL A 150 36.20 -20.54 -19.12
N ASN A 151 35.72 -19.42 -19.68
CA ASN A 151 36.53 -18.21 -19.87
C ASN A 151 36.42 -17.21 -18.71
N ASP A 152 35.67 -17.53 -17.65
CA ASP A 152 35.70 -16.77 -16.40
C ASP A 152 36.80 -17.33 -15.49
N SER A 153 37.62 -16.43 -14.94
CA SER A 153 38.83 -16.78 -14.19
C SER A 153 38.98 -16.01 -12.88
N SER A 154 38.23 -14.92 -12.73
CA SER A 154 38.26 -14.04 -11.56
C SER A 154 36.86 -13.82 -11.01
N GLU A 155 36.79 -13.49 -9.73
CA GLU A 155 35.54 -13.09 -9.10
C GLU A 155 34.94 -11.88 -9.84
N GLY A 156 33.68 -12.02 -10.24
CA GLY A 156 32.94 -10.98 -10.96
C GLY A 156 33.12 -10.95 -12.47
N ASP A 157 33.89 -11.88 -13.06
CA ASP A 157 33.87 -12.11 -14.51
C ASP A 157 32.45 -12.49 -14.96
N ILE A 158 31.94 -11.84 -16.01
CA ILE A 158 30.62 -12.10 -16.58
C ILE A 158 30.69 -12.37 -18.10
N ASN A 159 31.81 -12.92 -18.57
CA ASN A 159 32.12 -13.00 -20.01
C ASN A 159 31.17 -13.93 -20.78
N GLY A 160 30.39 -14.74 -20.07
CA GLY A 160 29.37 -15.61 -20.64
C GLY A 160 28.03 -14.92 -20.93
N ASP A 161 27.77 -13.75 -20.36
CA ASP A 161 26.44 -13.13 -20.43
C ASP A 161 26.11 -12.67 -21.85
N GLY A 162 24.93 -13.04 -22.34
CA GLY A 162 24.44 -12.68 -23.67
C GLY A 162 25.06 -13.47 -24.84
N LEU A 163 25.96 -14.44 -24.60
CA LEU A 163 26.54 -15.23 -25.68
C LEU A 163 25.47 -15.97 -26.48
N ASN A 164 25.46 -15.74 -27.79
CA ASN A 164 24.49 -16.25 -28.76
C ASN A 164 23.01 -15.96 -28.39
N ASN A 165 22.75 -15.00 -27.50
CA ASN A 165 21.42 -14.70 -26.95
C ASN A 165 20.72 -15.88 -26.24
N ILE A 166 21.47 -16.90 -25.84
CA ILE A 166 20.93 -18.10 -25.16
C ILE A 166 21.60 -18.39 -23.81
N TRP A 167 22.71 -17.72 -23.50
CA TRP A 167 23.37 -17.80 -22.20
C TRP A 167 23.20 -16.50 -21.44
N HIS A 168 22.82 -16.60 -20.17
CA HIS A 168 22.40 -15.45 -19.39
C HIS A 168 22.92 -15.54 -17.97
N LEU A 169 23.38 -14.42 -17.43
CA LEU A 169 23.83 -14.34 -16.06
C LEU A 169 22.69 -14.68 -15.09
N ALA A 170 22.97 -15.53 -14.11
CA ALA A 170 22.06 -15.87 -13.05
C ALA A 170 21.95 -14.69 -12.07
N ARG A 171 20.80 -14.03 -12.07
CA ARG A 171 20.50 -12.85 -11.25
C ARG A 171 19.28 -13.12 -10.35
N PRO A 172 19.21 -12.49 -9.16
CA PRO A 172 17.97 -12.46 -8.40
C PRO A 172 16.86 -11.77 -9.18
N ARG A 173 15.59 -12.07 -8.85
CA ARG A 173 14.46 -11.34 -9.41
C ARG A 173 14.55 -9.87 -8.96
N PRO A 174 14.44 -8.88 -9.87
CA PRO A 174 14.55 -7.46 -9.51
C PRO A 174 13.30 -6.93 -8.79
N VAL A 175 12.26 -7.77 -8.68
CA VAL A 175 11.00 -7.48 -8.01
C VAL A 175 10.70 -8.62 -7.04
N VAL A 176 10.32 -8.26 -5.83
CA VAL A 176 9.77 -9.19 -4.83
C VAL A 176 8.35 -8.77 -4.47
N ILE A 177 7.54 -9.74 -4.06
CA ILE A 177 6.19 -9.51 -3.57
C ILE A 177 6.29 -9.42 -2.04
N ASN A 178 5.90 -8.27 -1.49
CA ASN A 178 5.77 -8.07 -0.05
C ASN A 178 4.28 -7.98 0.28
N GLU A 179 3.75 -9.03 0.91
CA GLU A 179 2.31 -9.27 1.07
C GLU A 179 1.60 -9.37 -0.30
N GLN A 180 1.04 -8.28 -0.81
CA GLN A 180 0.43 -8.18 -2.15
C GLN A 180 1.11 -7.12 -3.02
N GLN A 181 2.03 -6.32 -2.47
CA GLN A 181 2.65 -5.20 -3.16
C GLN A 181 3.95 -5.63 -3.85
N LEU A 182 4.18 -5.14 -5.07
CA LEU A 182 5.45 -5.30 -5.76
C LEU A 182 6.43 -4.22 -5.30
N VAL A 183 7.62 -4.66 -4.91
CA VAL A 183 8.71 -3.77 -4.49
C VAL A 183 10.01 -4.16 -5.18
N GLY A 184 10.93 -3.21 -5.33
CA GLY A 184 12.26 -3.47 -5.85
C GLY A 184 13.07 -4.41 -4.94
N SER A 185 13.98 -5.18 -5.53
CA SER A 185 14.89 -6.08 -4.81
C SER A 185 16.33 -5.80 -5.18
N ASP A 186 17.18 -5.60 -4.17
CA ASP A 186 18.62 -5.41 -4.31
C ASP A 186 18.99 -4.21 -5.22
N VAL A 187 20.18 -4.31 -5.84
CA VAL A 187 20.71 -3.31 -6.78
C VAL A 187 20.15 -3.57 -8.18
N VAL A 188 19.15 -2.77 -8.56
CA VAL A 188 18.45 -2.85 -9.85
C VAL A 188 18.90 -1.75 -10.82
N ARG A 189 18.56 -1.88 -12.10
CA ARG A 189 18.73 -0.80 -13.07
C ARG A 189 17.51 0.10 -13.10
N VAL A 190 17.74 1.39 -13.05
CA VAL A 190 16.73 2.43 -13.27
C VAL A 190 17.18 3.37 -14.38
N ALA A 191 16.23 4.10 -14.96
CA ALA A 191 16.55 5.16 -15.92
C ALA A 191 16.31 6.57 -15.36
N SER A 192 17.21 7.48 -15.71
CA SER A 192 16.94 8.92 -15.78
C SER A 192 16.91 9.36 -17.24
N SER A 193 16.48 10.60 -17.51
CA SER A 193 16.51 11.14 -18.87
C SER A 193 16.86 12.61 -18.93
N ALA A 194 17.66 12.99 -19.93
CA ALA A 194 18.00 14.37 -20.22
C ALA A 194 18.05 14.57 -21.74
N SER A 195 17.33 15.58 -22.24
CA SER A 195 17.19 15.83 -23.68
C SER A 195 16.67 14.59 -24.44
N GLU A 196 15.72 13.86 -23.85
CA GLU A 196 15.11 12.63 -24.36
C GLU A 196 16.08 11.45 -24.54
N VAL A 197 17.30 11.58 -24.00
CA VAL A 197 18.27 10.49 -23.94
C VAL A 197 18.11 9.79 -22.59
N ILE A 198 18.03 8.46 -22.62
CA ILE A 198 17.96 7.62 -21.42
C ILE A 198 19.37 7.36 -20.90
N GLU A 199 19.56 7.62 -19.61
CA GLU A 199 20.76 7.26 -18.86
C GLU A 199 20.40 6.17 -17.86
N LEU A 200 21.22 5.13 -17.78
CA LEU A 200 20.94 3.95 -16.96
C LEU A 200 21.90 3.93 -15.77
N ALA A 201 21.34 3.77 -14.57
CA ALA A 201 22.10 3.70 -13.33
C ALA A 201 21.69 2.47 -12.52
N ARG A 202 22.65 1.92 -11.76
CA ARG A 202 22.38 0.88 -10.77
C ARG A 202 22.22 1.48 -9.40
N ILE A 203 21.08 1.23 -8.77
CA ILE A 203 20.71 1.79 -7.47
C ILE A 203 20.13 0.68 -6.62
N ASP A 204 20.52 0.65 -5.34
CA ASP A 204 19.84 -0.20 -4.36
C ASP A 204 18.41 0.32 -4.17
N LYS A 205 17.45 -0.52 -4.55
CA LYS A 205 16.02 -0.24 -4.45
C LYS A 205 15.30 -1.32 -3.65
N THR A 206 16.03 -2.00 -2.77
CA THR A 206 15.46 -2.99 -1.86
C THR A 206 14.28 -2.40 -1.09
N GLY A 207 13.10 -2.98 -1.30
CA GLY A 207 11.86 -2.60 -0.60
C GLY A 207 11.23 -1.27 -1.03
N PHE A 208 11.75 -0.60 -2.06
CA PHE A 208 11.09 0.57 -2.62
C PHE A 208 9.85 0.17 -3.41
N SER A 209 8.75 0.89 -3.20
CA SER A 209 7.48 0.64 -3.87
C SER A 209 7.60 0.78 -5.39
N LEU A 210 6.98 -0.15 -6.11
CA LEU A 210 6.77 -0.06 -7.54
C LEU A 210 5.35 0.41 -7.85
N TYR A 211 5.21 1.08 -8.98
CA TYR A 211 3.98 1.70 -9.44
C TYR A 211 3.71 1.32 -10.89
N ILE A 212 2.43 1.39 -11.26
CA ILE A 212 1.92 1.32 -12.63
C ILE A 212 1.30 2.66 -13.02
N PHE A 213 1.26 2.92 -14.32
CA PHE A 213 0.68 4.13 -14.88
C PHE A 213 -0.55 3.77 -15.73
N ASP A 214 -1.70 4.39 -15.44
CA ASP A 214 -2.95 4.08 -16.13
C ASP A 214 -2.97 4.55 -17.57
N VAL A 215 -2.20 5.59 -17.90
CA VAL A 215 -2.08 6.06 -19.29
C VAL A 215 -1.31 5.04 -20.13
N ASP A 216 -0.48 4.18 -19.53
CA ASP A 216 0.20 3.11 -20.27
C ASP A 216 -0.80 2.07 -20.78
N ALA A 217 -0.74 1.80 -22.08
CA ALA A 217 -1.39 0.64 -22.65
C ALA A 217 -0.56 -0.62 -22.36
N ILE A 218 -1.20 -1.78 -22.46
CA ILE A 218 -0.54 -3.08 -22.23
C ILE A 218 0.71 -3.22 -23.11
N ASP A 219 1.80 -3.65 -22.48
CA ASP A 219 3.13 -3.87 -23.07
C ASP A 219 3.77 -2.62 -23.71
N THR A 220 3.30 -1.42 -23.36
CA THR A 220 3.82 -0.14 -23.89
C THR A 220 3.91 0.93 -22.80
N THR A 221 4.81 1.90 -22.96
CA THR A 221 5.00 3.01 -22.01
C THR A 221 4.74 4.36 -22.69
N ASN A 222 3.85 5.16 -22.12
CA ASN A 222 3.65 6.58 -22.41
C ASN A 222 4.55 7.49 -21.56
N CYS A 223 5.16 6.96 -20.50
CA CYS A 223 6.14 7.69 -19.70
C CYS A 223 7.50 7.79 -20.42
N THR A 224 7.63 8.70 -21.39
CA THR A 224 8.83 8.85 -22.25
C THR A 224 9.52 10.20 -22.14
N SER A 225 8.83 11.25 -21.68
CA SER A 225 9.43 12.58 -21.52
C SER A 225 10.44 12.64 -20.36
N ASP A 226 11.40 13.56 -20.44
CA ASP A 226 12.38 13.82 -19.38
C ASP A 226 11.69 14.00 -18.01
N GLN A 227 10.62 14.79 -17.98
CA GLN A 227 9.87 15.02 -16.74
C GLN A 227 9.26 13.73 -16.20
N CYS A 228 8.67 12.90 -17.07
CA CYS A 228 8.05 11.66 -16.61
C CYS A 228 9.11 10.70 -16.09
N VAL A 229 10.17 10.43 -16.87
CA VAL A 229 11.22 9.48 -16.49
C VAL A 229 11.93 9.88 -15.21
N ASN A 230 12.22 11.17 -15.02
CA ASN A 230 12.90 11.63 -13.81
C ASN A 230 11.98 11.68 -12.58
N THR A 231 10.67 11.78 -12.77
CA THR A 231 9.69 11.72 -11.66
C THR A 231 9.32 10.28 -11.32
N TRP A 232 9.25 9.44 -12.34
CA TRP A 232 8.87 8.03 -12.31
C TRP A 232 9.95 7.18 -12.99
N PRO A 233 11.11 6.97 -12.34
CA PRO A 233 12.19 6.18 -12.93
C PRO A 233 11.71 4.75 -13.26
N PRO A 234 11.76 4.32 -14.53
CA PRO A 234 11.34 2.97 -14.91
C PRO A 234 12.31 1.93 -14.35
N LEU A 235 11.76 0.78 -13.94
CA LEU A 235 12.56 -0.39 -13.58
C LEU A 235 13.07 -1.07 -14.86
N MET A 236 14.33 -0.81 -15.18
CA MET A 236 14.96 -1.27 -16.40
C MET A 236 15.46 -2.70 -16.25
N ALA A 237 15.40 -3.45 -17.34
CA ALA A 237 15.89 -4.82 -17.38
C ALA A 237 17.39 -4.86 -17.69
N ASP A 238 18.05 -5.85 -17.11
CA ASP A 238 19.42 -6.21 -17.48
C ASP A 238 19.45 -6.81 -18.90
N GLN A 239 20.61 -6.72 -19.55
CA GLN A 239 20.84 -7.47 -20.78
C GLN A 239 20.66 -8.96 -20.50
N GLY A 240 20.00 -9.68 -21.39
CA GLY A 240 19.73 -11.10 -21.19
C GLY A 240 18.71 -11.41 -20.09
N ALA A 241 17.98 -10.42 -19.55
CA ALA A 241 16.87 -10.69 -18.65
C ALA A 241 15.81 -11.57 -19.33
N HIS A 242 15.21 -12.46 -18.52
CA HIS A 242 14.11 -13.34 -18.92
C HIS A 242 12.97 -13.22 -17.93
N SER A 243 11.75 -13.12 -18.45
CA SER A 243 10.55 -13.03 -17.65
C SER A 243 9.89 -14.39 -17.45
N GLU A 244 9.23 -14.56 -16.30
CA GLU A 244 8.47 -15.76 -15.95
C GLU A 244 7.11 -15.36 -15.36
N GLY A 245 6.11 -16.23 -15.51
CA GLY A 245 4.78 -16.00 -14.96
C GLY A 245 4.13 -14.74 -15.53
N LEU A 246 3.68 -13.85 -14.62
CA LEU A 246 3.04 -12.58 -14.98
C LEU A 246 4.05 -11.46 -15.28
N PHE A 247 5.35 -11.68 -15.03
CA PHE A 247 6.35 -10.71 -15.45
C PHE A 247 6.52 -10.75 -16.97
N SER A 248 6.86 -9.60 -17.53
CA SER A 248 7.17 -9.46 -18.95
C SER A 248 8.25 -8.39 -19.14
N LEU A 249 8.87 -8.42 -20.32
CA LEU A 249 9.87 -7.45 -20.73
C LEU A 249 9.35 -6.72 -21.96
N LEU A 250 9.03 -5.44 -21.80
CA LEU A 250 8.62 -4.59 -22.91
C LEU A 250 9.81 -3.83 -23.48
N SER A 251 9.72 -3.53 -24.78
CA SER A 251 10.72 -2.73 -25.48
C SER A 251 10.55 -1.24 -25.17
N ARG A 252 11.66 -0.59 -24.82
CA ARG A 252 11.77 0.85 -24.57
C ARG A 252 13.01 1.36 -25.32
N ASN A 253 12.82 1.79 -26.57
CA ASN A 253 13.91 2.08 -27.51
C ASN A 253 14.86 0.87 -27.62
N ASP A 254 16.17 1.08 -27.44
CA ASP A 254 17.20 0.02 -27.47
C ASP A 254 17.33 -0.74 -26.14
N SER A 255 16.47 -0.46 -25.15
CA SER A 255 16.47 -1.10 -23.84
C SER A 255 15.17 -1.86 -23.58
N LYS A 256 15.15 -2.64 -22.49
CA LYS A 256 13.95 -3.33 -22.01
C LYS A 256 13.57 -2.82 -20.63
N GLN A 257 12.27 -2.75 -20.35
CA GLN A 257 11.70 -2.40 -19.06
C GLN A 257 10.91 -3.58 -18.50
N TRP A 258 10.97 -3.78 -17.19
CA TRP A 258 10.14 -4.77 -16.51
C TRP A 258 8.69 -4.32 -16.45
N ALA A 259 7.79 -5.27 -16.68
CA ALA A 259 6.35 -5.10 -16.55
C ALA A 259 5.74 -6.25 -15.76
N TYR A 260 4.63 -5.98 -15.08
CA TYR A 260 3.83 -6.99 -14.39
C TYR A 260 2.42 -7.02 -14.97
N ASN A 261 1.96 -8.20 -15.35
CA ASN A 261 0.71 -8.42 -16.08
C ASN A 261 0.54 -7.49 -17.30
N GLY A 262 1.65 -7.16 -17.98
CA GLY A 262 1.71 -6.25 -19.12
C GLY A 262 1.69 -4.75 -18.77
N LYS A 263 1.64 -4.35 -17.50
CA LYS A 263 1.79 -2.94 -17.08
C LYS A 263 3.25 -2.63 -16.75
N PRO A 264 3.87 -1.59 -17.35
CA PRO A 264 5.25 -1.22 -17.05
C PRO A 264 5.43 -0.84 -15.58
N LEU A 265 6.57 -1.21 -14.99
CA LEU A 265 6.89 -0.94 -13.59
C LEU A 265 7.82 0.27 -13.45
N TYR A 266 7.49 1.14 -12.48
CA TYR A 266 8.23 2.37 -12.17
C TYR A 266 8.49 2.49 -10.67
N PHE A 267 9.60 3.13 -10.31
CA PHE A 267 9.78 3.72 -8.99
C PHE A 267 9.23 5.15 -8.97
N PHE A 268 9.08 5.73 -7.78
CA PHE A 268 8.75 7.14 -7.62
C PHE A 268 9.91 7.92 -7.02
N ALA A 269 10.26 9.06 -7.61
CA ALA A 269 11.44 9.84 -7.21
C ALA A 269 11.32 10.50 -5.83
N SER A 270 10.08 10.67 -5.32
CA SER A 270 9.87 11.26 -3.99
C SER A 270 9.81 10.23 -2.86
N ASP A 271 9.81 8.93 -3.18
CA ASP A 271 9.99 7.89 -2.16
C ASP A 271 11.45 7.92 -1.70
N GLN A 272 11.69 8.15 -0.41
CA GLN A 272 13.02 8.32 0.16
C GLN A 272 13.49 7.09 0.94
N THR A 273 12.54 6.31 1.45
CA THR A 273 12.80 5.13 2.28
C THR A 273 11.99 3.93 1.81
N GLN A 274 12.45 2.73 2.19
CA GLN A 274 11.73 1.48 1.96
C GLN A 274 10.30 1.56 2.53
N GLY A 275 9.32 1.13 1.75
CA GLY A 275 7.92 1.14 2.15
C GLY A 275 7.18 2.46 1.96
N ASP A 276 7.85 3.55 1.54
CA ASP A 276 7.16 4.77 1.11
C ASP A 276 6.22 4.45 -0.06
N LYS A 277 5.00 5.01 -0.02
CA LYS A 277 3.95 4.81 -1.04
C LYS A 277 3.46 6.16 -1.59
N LEU A 278 4.32 7.17 -1.58
CA LEU A 278 3.92 8.56 -1.83
C LEU A 278 3.47 8.79 -3.27
N GLY A 279 3.80 7.87 -4.18
CA GLY A 279 3.37 7.90 -5.57
C GLY A 279 1.94 7.39 -5.77
N ASP A 280 1.32 6.76 -4.78
CA ASP A 280 -0.01 6.17 -4.96
C ASP A 280 -1.06 7.25 -5.14
N ASN A 281 -1.94 7.06 -6.12
CA ASN A 281 -2.99 7.99 -6.55
C ASN A 281 -2.51 9.38 -6.99
N VAL A 282 -1.21 9.57 -7.26
CA VAL A 282 -0.73 10.85 -7.81
C VAL A 282 -1.42 11.13 -9.15
N GLY A 283 -2.18 12.23 -9.19
CA GLY A 283 -2.94 12.63 -10.37
C GLY A 283 -4.06 11.66 -10.77
N ASN A 284 -4.49 10.75 -9.89
CA ASN A 284 -5.48 9.69 -10.16
C ASN A 284 -5.12 8.75 -11.33
N VAL A 285 -3.83 8.66 -11.68
CA VAL A 285 -3.37 7.84 -12.82
C VAL A 285 -2.14 7.00 -12.47
N TRP A 286 -1.53 7.22 -11.31
CA TRP A 286 -0.43 6.42 -10.79
C TRP A 286 -0.95 5.59 -9.62
N HIS A 287 -0.64 4.30 -9.63
CA HIS A 287 -1.10 3.37 -8.61
C HIS A 287 0.01 2.43 -8.20
N LEU A 288 -0.01 1.98 -6.95
CA LEU A 288 0.86 0.90 -6.50
C LEU A 288 0.71 -0.32 -7.41
N ALA A 289 1.85 -0.91 -7.78
CA ALA A 289 1.87 -2.20 -8.44
C ALA A 289 1.59 -3.29 -7.40
N THR A 290 0.52 -4.07 -7.61
CA THR A 290 0.13 -5.17 -6.71
C THR A 290 -0.10 -6.47 -7.49
N THR A 291 -0.20 -7.58 -6.77
CA THR A 291 -0.60 -8.87 -7.34
C THR A 291 -2.11 -8.97 -7.56
N GLU A 292 -2.88 -7.96 -7.16
CA GLU A 292 -4.33 -7.95 -7.29
C GLU A 292 -4.75 -7.82 -8.76
N PRO A 293 -5.76 -8.59 -9.21
CA PRO A 293 -6.20 -8.59 -10.61
C PRO A 293 -6.97 -7.32 -11.01
N ALA A 294 -7.39 -6.52 -10.02
CA ALA A 294 -8.16 -5.30 -10.19
C ALA A 294 -7.85 -4.32 -9.05
N ILE A 295 -7.97 -3.03 -9.32
CA ILE A 295 -7.77 -1.96 -8.34
C ILE A 295 -8.90 -0.94 -8.42
N PHE A 296 -9.12 -0.21 -7.33
CA PHE A 296 -10.07 0.89 -7.30
C PHE A 296 -9.49 2.11 -7.99
N ARG A 297 -10.22 2.63 -8.98
CA ARG A 297 -9.87 3.86 -9.72
C ARG A 297 -11.01 4.85 -9.67
N THR A 298 -10.67 6.14 -9.64
CA THR A 298 -11.64 7.23 -9.59
C THR A 298 -11.83 7.83 -10.96
N ASN A 299 -13.08 7.90 -11.41
CA ASN A 299 -13.50 8.56 -12.65
C ASN A 299 -14.77 9.40 -12.40
N ASP A 300 -15.40 9.89 -13.47
CA ASP A 300 -16.61 10.73 -13.39
C ASP A 300 -17.82 10.00 -12.75
N ALA A 301 -17.85 8.66 -12.78
CA ALA A 301 -18.86 7.82 -12.12
C ALA A 301 -18.51 7.50 -10.65
N GLY A 302 -17.37 7.99 -10.15
CA GLY A 302 -16.89 7.78 -8.78
C GLY A 302 -15.69 6.84 -8.71
N THR A 303 -15.39 6.35 -7.51
CA THR A 303 -14.36 5.32 -7.31
C THR A 303 -14.98 3.94 -7.44
N LEU A 304 -14.47 3.15 -8.38
CA LEU A 304 -15.00 1.83 -8.72
C LEU A 304 -13.88 0.84 -9.03
N LEU A 305 -14.16 -0.44 -8.81
CA LEU A 305 -13.21 -1.52 -9.07
C LEU A 305 -13.05 -1.73 -10.57
N THR A 306 -11.81 -1.68 -11.05
CA THR A 306 -11.49 -1.84 -12.47
C THR A 306 -10.35 -2.83 -12.63
N ALA A 307 -10.40 -3.65 -13.69
CA ALA A 307 -9.35 -4.64 -13.94
C ALA A 307 -7.98 -3.97 -14.17
N SER A 308 -6.89 -4.68 -13.86
CA SER A 308 -5.52 -4.17 -13.99
C SER A 308 -4.65 -5.13 -14.82
N GLY A 309 -4.11 -4.62 -15.92
CA GLY A 309 -3.25 -5.38 -16.82
C GLY A 309 -4.01 -6.26 -17.81
N LYS A 310 -3.36 -7.32 -18.29
CA LYS A 310 -3.96 -8.31 -19.20
C LYS A 310 -5.06 -9.08 -18.47
N THR A 311 -6.17 -9.31 -19.17
CA THR A 311 -7.37 -9.96 -18.61
C THR A 311 -7.77 -11.17 -19.43
N SER A 312 -8.39 -12.15 -18.78
CA SER A 312 -8.98 -13.31 -19.45
C SER A 312 -10.49 -13.28 -19.26
N ILE A 313 -11.25 -13.58 -20.32
CA ILE A 313 -12.71 -13.71 -20.26
C ILE A 313 -13.18 -15.04 -20.84
N LEU A 314 -14.41 -15.43 -20.50
CA LEU A 314 -15.13 -16.47 -21.23
C LEU A 314 -15.87 -15.81 -22.39
N ALA A 315 -15.54 -16.19 -23.63
CA ALA A 315 -16.17 -15.66 -24.85
C ALA A 315 -16.71 -16.80 -25.73
N GLU A 316 -17.71 -16.53 -26.55
CA GLU A 316 -18.20 -17.50 -27.54
C GLU A 316 -17.11 -17.78 -28.58
N ASP A 317 -16.94 -19.04 -28.96
CA ASP A 317 -15.98 -19.48 -29.96
C ASP A 317 -16.44 -19.05 -31.37
N PRO A 318 -15.71 -18.15 -32.06
CA PRO A 318 -16.06 -17.73 -33.41
C PRO A 318 -16.08 -18.89 -34.42
N ALA A 319 -15.36 -19.98 -34.16
CA ALA A 319 -15.31 -21.17 -35.00
C ALA A 319 -16.41 -22.20 -34.67
N ALA A 320 -17.07 -22.08 -33.51
CA ALA A 320 -18.10 -23.00 -33.05
C ALA A 320 -19.18 -22.27 -32.23
N PRO A 321 -20.17 -21.64 -32.91
CA PRO A 321 -21.26 -20.94 -32.23
C PRO A 321 -21.98 -21.83 -31.21
N GLY A 322 -22.22 -21.30 -30.02
CA GLY A 322 -22.74 -22.02 -28.85
C GLY A 322 -21.69 -22.73 -27.99
N SER A 323 -20.42 -22.74 -28.39
CA SER A 323 -19.27 -23.15 -27.56
C SER A 323 -18.58 -21.93 -26.96
N PHE A 324 -17.97 -22.07 -25.79
CA PHE A 324 -17.26 -20.98 -25.12
C PHE A 324 -15.79 -21.35 -24.89
N ILE A 325 -14.90 -20.37 -25.07
CA ILE A 325 -13.46 -20.51 -24.90
C ILE A 325 -12.91 -19.37 -24.04
N THR A 326 -11.85 -19.67 -23.29
CA THR A 326 -11.07 -18.65 -22.60
C THR A 326 -10.33 -17.79 -23.62
N THR A 327 -10.57 -16.49 -23.59
CA THR A 327 -9.92 -15.51 -24.46
C THR A 327 -9.15 -14.50 -23.63
N VAL A 328 -7.84 -14.37 -23.89
CA VAL A 328 -7.04 -13.28 -23.33
C VAL A 328 -7.33 -12.02 -24.15
N THR A 329 -7.75 -10.96 -23.47
CA THR A 329 -8.13 -9.68 -24.07
C THR A 329 -7.67 -8.52 -23.20
N ASN A 330 -7.73 -7.31 -23.73
CA ASN A 330 -7.35 -6.10 -23.02
C ASN A 330 -8.59 -5.38 -22.47
N PHE A 331 -9.00 -5.76 -21.25
CA PHE A 331 -9.97 -5.00 -20.45
C PHE A 331 -9.30 -4.21 -19.31
N ASP A 332 -8.02 -3.83 -19.45
CA ASP A 332 -7.37 -2.94 -18.49
C ASP A 332 -8.23 -1.69 -18.26
N GLN A 333 -8.47 -1.34 -17.00
CA GLN A 333 -9.30 -0.21 -16.55
C GLN A 333 -10.80 -0.28 -16.92
N HIS A 334 -11.30 -1.44 -17.36
CA HIS A 334 -12.75 -1.63 -17.49
C HIS A 334 -13.37 -1.93 -16.12
N THR A 335 -14.57 -1.41 -15.92
CA THR A 335 -15.37 -1.58 -14.71
C THR A 335 -15.75 -3.03 -14.51
N LEU A 336 -15.64 -3.50 -13.27
CA LEU A 336 -16.11 -4.81 -12.85
C LEU A 336 -17.46 -4.68 -12.15
N TYR A 337 -18.26 -5.73 -12.28
CA TYR A 337 -19.63 -5.81 -11.77
C TYR A 337 -19.85 -7.10 -10.98
N THR A 338 -20.83 -7.05 -10.08
CA THR A 338 -21.39 -8.22 -9.39
C THR A 338 -22.86 -8.40 -9.74
N PHE A 339 -23.37 -9.61 -9.50
CA PHE A 339 -24.73 -10.02 -9.85
C PHE A 339 -25.48 -10.51 -8.61
N ASP A 340 -26.60 -9.88 -8.27
CA ASP A 340 -27.37 -10.20 -7.05
C ASP A 340 -27.89 -11.63 -7.00
N ASN A 341 -28.09 -12.25 -8.17
CA ASN A 341 -28.56 -13.63 -8.23
C ASN A 341 -27.44 -14.65 -8.03
N ASP A 342 -26.18 -14.25 -7.97
CA ASP A 342 -25.08 -15.16 -7.66
C ASP A 342 -25.07 -15.54 -6.17
N ALA A 343 -24.49 -16.71 -5.90
CA ALA A 343 -24.15 -17.10 -4.53
C ALA A 343 -22.66 -16.82 -4.27
N ASN A 344 -22.27 -16.84 -2.99
CA ASN A 344 -20.87 -16.65 -2.63
C ASN A 344 -19.99 -17.70 -3.33
N SER A 345 -19.03 -17.22 -4.13
CA SER A 345 -18.11 -18.02 -4.92
C SER A 345 -18.82 -19.01 -5.86
N ALA A 346 -19.99 -18.66 -6.39
CA ALA A 346 -20.73 -19.45 -7.36
C ALA A 346 -21.59 -18.57 -8.29
N SER A 347 -21.40 -18.73 -9.60
CA SER A 347 -22.06 -17.94 -10.63
C SER A 347 -23.31 -18.63 -11.18
N ASN A 348 -24.43 -17.91 -11.25
CA ASN A 348 -25.64 -18.27 -12.00
C ASN A 348 -25.63 -17.67 -13.43
N CYS A 349 -24.61 -16.90 -13.79
CA CYS A 349 -24.45 -16.32 -15.12
C CYS A 349 -23.70 -17.28 -16.05
N SER A 350 -24.44 -18.02 -16.89
CA SER A 350 -23.90 -18.94 -17.88
C SER A 350 -24.51 -18.73 -19.28
N ALA A 351 -23.92 -19.37 -20.30
CA ALA A 351 -24.35 -19.29 -21.70
C ALA A 351 -24.60 -17.83 -22.16
N ASN A 352 -25.81 -17.49 -22.60
CA ASN A 352 -26.13 -16.14 -23.09
C ASN A 352 -25.91 -15.03 -22.06
N CYS A 353 -26.01 -15.34 -20.76
CA CYS A 353 -25.66 -14.37 -19.73
C CYS A 353 -24.18 -13.98 -19.84
N ALA A 354 -23.29 -14.97 -19.97
CA ALA A 354 -21.85 -14.77 -20.10
C ALA A 354 -21.43 -14.05 -21.40
N VAL A 355 -22.30 -14.01 -22.42
CA VAL A 355 -22.06 -13.18 -23.63
C VAL A 355 -22.26 -11.70 -23.33
N THR A 356 -23.29 -11.36 -22.54
CA THR A 356 -23.58 -9.95 -22.18
C THR A 356 -22.73 -9.48 -21.00
N TRP A 357 -22.41 -10.40 -20.10
CA TRP A 357 -21.63 -10.19 -18.89
C TRP A 357 -20.44 -11.15 -18.86
N PRO A 358 -19.38 -10.90 -19.66
CA PRO A 358 -18.23 -11.78 -19.71
C PRO A 358 -17.60 -11.99 -18.32
N PRO A 359 -17.51 -13.23 -17.82
CA PRO A 359 -16.83 -13.55 -16.56
C PRO A 359 -15.37 -13.09 -16.58
N PHE A 360 -14.92 -12.44 -15.51
CA PHE A 360 -13.51 -12.10 -15.33
C PHE A 360 -12.73 -13.33 -14.84
N LEU A 361 -12.05 -14.00 -15.77
CA LEU A 361 -11.40 -15.28 -15.49
C LEU A 361 -10.02 -15.11 -14.83
N ALA A 362 -9.73 -16.03 -13.91
CA ALA A 362 -8.42 -16.25 -13.35
C ALA A 362 -7.64 -17.26 -14.19
N ASN A 363 -6.32 -17.09 -14.31
CA ASN A 363 -5.48 -18.05 -15.01
C ASN A 363 -5.30 -19.31 -14.15
N GLU A 364 -4.86 -20.42 -14.76
CA GLU A 364 -4.72 -21.70 -14.05
C GLU A 364 -3.81 -21.60 -12.81
N ASN A 365 -2.74 -20.82 -12.91
CA ASN A 365 -1.73 -20.59 -11.86
C ASN A 365 -2.00 -19.33 -11.02
N SER A 366 -3.14 -18.66 -11.20
CA SER A 366 -3.51 -17.52 -10.35
C SER A 366 -3.80 -17.99 -8.93
N GLU A 367 -3.39 -17.19 -7.95
CA GLU A 367 -3.62 -17.43 -6.53
C GLU A 367 -4.50 -16.32 -5.94
N ALA A 368 -5.30 -16.67 -4.94
CA ALA A 368 -6.10 -15.68 -4.21
C ALA A 368 -5.17 -14.65 -3.54
N THR A 369 -5.59 -13.38 -3.53
CA THR A 369 -4.78 -12.26 -3.01
C THR A 369 -5.70 -11.15 -2.50
N GLY A 370 -5.33 -10.52 -1.39
CA GLY A 370 -6.15 -9.48 -0.76
C GLY A 370 -7.60 -9.95 -0.51
N ASP A 371 -8.57 -9.14 -0.94
CA ASP A 371 -10.01 -9.45 -0.89
C ASP A 371 -10.50 -10.33 -2.07
N PHE A 372 -9.58 -10.72 -2.97
CA PHE A 372 -9.90 -11.51 -4.16
C PHE A 372 -9.78 -13.00 -3.87
N SER A 373 -10.83 -13.74 -4.23
CA SER A 373 -10.86 -15.20 -4.23
C SER A 373 -11.01 -15.75 -5.65
N ILE A 374 -10.72 -17.03 -5.81
CA ILE A 374 -10.88 -17.76 -7.07
C ILE A 374 -11.80 -18.95 -6.81
N PHE A 375 -12.77 -19.17 -7.68
CA PHE A 375 -13.61 -20.37 -7.66
C PHE A 375 -13.69 -21.01 -9.05
N THR A 376 -13.97 -22.31 -9.07
CA THR A 376 -14.17 -23.07 -10.31
C THR A 376 -15.65 -23.05 -10.67
N ARG A 377 -15.95 -22.57 -11.87
CA ARG A 377 -17.30 -22.54 -12.45
C ARG A 377 -17.74 -23.95 -12.89
N GLU A 378 -19.03 -24.13 -13.15
CA GLU A 378 -19.57 -25.41 -13.65
C GLU A 378 -18.95 -25.83 -15.00
N ASP A 379 -18.54 -24.86 -15.81
CA ASP A 379 -17.85 -25.06 -17.09
C ASP A 379 -16.36 -25.44 -16.94
N GLY A 380 -15.85 -25.52 -15.70
CA GLY A 380 -14.47 -25.88 -15.38
C GLY A 380 -13.47 -24.72 -15.40
N THR A 381 -13.86 -23.53 -15.88
CA THR A 381 -13.00 -22.35 -15.85
C THR A 381 -12.90 -21.76 -14.44
N LYS A 382 -11.81 -21.03 -14.15
CA LYS A 382 -11.62 -20.33 -12.88
C LYS A 382 -12.02 -18.86 -13.02
N GLN A 383 -12.83 -18.35 -12.11
CA GLN A 383 -13.27 -16.95 -12.12
C GLN A 383 -12.82 -16.22 -10.86
N TRP A 384 -12.45 -14.95 -11.03
CA TRP A 384 -12.20 -14.05 -9.92
C TRP A 384 -13.50 -13.64 -9.22
N ALA A 385 -13.45 -13.58 -7.90
CA ALA A 385 -14.49 -13.01 -7.07
C ALA A 385 -13.88 -11.95 -6.14
N TYR A 386 -14.59 -10.87 -5.86
CA TYR A 386 -14.22 -9.86 -4.87
C TYR A 386 -15.12 -10.02 -3.65
N GLN A 387 -14.54 -10.23 -2.46
CA GLN A 387 -15.31 -10.51 -1.24
C GLN A 387 -16.33 -11.65 -1.44
N GLN A 388 -15.92 -12.68 -2.19
CA GLN A 388 -16.72 -13.85 -2.60
C GLN A 388 -17.84 -13.57 -3.62
N GLN A 389 -18.01 -12.35 -4.13
CA GLN A 389 -18.95 -12.08 -5.22
C GLN A 389 -18.27 -12.26 -6.58
N PRO A 390 -18.79 -13.12 -7.50
CA PRO A 390 -18.22 -13.31 -8.82
C PRO A 390 -18.13 -12.00 -9.62
N LEU A 391 -17.01 -11.80 -10.32
CA LEU A 391 -16.73 -10.57 -11.07
C LEU A 391 -16.96 -10.73 -12.57
N TYR A 392 -17.58 -9.72 -13.18
CA TYR A 392 -17.90 -9.69 -14.60
C TYR A 392 -17.50 -8.36 -15.23
N PHE A 393 -17.21 -8.40 -16.52
CA PHE A 393 -17.24 -7.22 -17.39
C PHE A 393 -18.65 -7.05 -17.97
N PHE A 394 -18.90 -5.91 -18.61
CA PHE A 394 -20.13 -5.66 -19.36
C PHE A 394 -19.83 -5.44 -20.84
N ALA A 395 -20.49 -6.20 -21.73
CA ALA A 395 -20.17 -6.20 -23.16
C ALA A 395 -20.42 -4.85 -23.87
N ASN A 396 -21.29 -4.00 -23.31
CA ASN A 396 -21.56 -2.67 -23.86
C ASN A 396 -20.69 -1.56 -23.25
N ASP A 397 -19.78 -1.90 -22.32
CA ASP A 397 -18.71 -0.98 -21.94
C ASP A 397 -17.59 -1.12 -22.98
N THR A 398 -17.60 -0.24 -23.98
CA THR A 398 -16.65 -0.24 -25.11
C THR A 398 -15.37 0.53 -24.82
N ASP A 399 -15.37 1.34 -23.76
CA ASP A 399 -14.23 2.12 -23.32
C ASP A 399 -13.94 1.92 -21.82
N LYS A 400 -12.70 2.22 -21.44
CA LYS A 400 -12.25 2.25 -20.04
C LYS A 400 -13.16 3.14 -19.21
N ALA A 401 -13.29 2.83 -17.92
CA ALA A 401 -14.05 3.62 -16.95
C ALA A 401 -15.57 3.77 -17.22
N GLN A 402 -16.11 3.19 -18.30
CA GLN A 402 -17.56 3.14 -18.50
C GLN A 402 -18.21 2.25 -17.44
N ALA A 403 -19.38 2.67 -16.95
CA ALA A 403 -20.14 1.98 -15.92
C ALA A 403 -21.60 1.75 -16.38
N ASN A 404 -21.83 1.52 -17.68
CA ASN A 404 -23.18 1.51 -18.26
C ASN A 404 -24.03 0.32 -17.81
N GLY A 405 -23.41 -0.68 -17.20
CA GLY A 405 -24.06 -1.86 -16.65
C GLY A 405 -24.74 -1.63 -15.29
N ASP A 406 -24.42 -0.53 -14.60
CA ASP A 406 -24.88 -0.31 -13.23
C ASP A 406 -26.41 -0.19 -13.15
N GLY A 407 -27.02 -0.90 -12.21
CA GLY A 407 -28.46 -0.91 -11.98
C GLY A 407 -29.28 -1.59 -13.07
N LEU A 408 -28.67 -2.21 -14.09
CA LEU A 408 -29.42 -2.91 -15.14
C LEU A 408 -30.26 -4.05 -14.53
N GLY A 409 -31.56 -4.02 -14.81
CA GLY A 409 -32.52 -4.98 -14.23
C GLY A 409 -32.64 -4.91 -12.70
N GLY A 410 -32.02 -3.93 -12.04
CA GLY A 410 -31.96 -3.81 -10.60
C GLY A 410 -31.12 -4.88 -9.89
N VAL A 411 -30.29 -5.64 -10.62
CA VAL A 411 -29.57 -6.81 -10.11
C VAL A 411 -28.07 -6.83 -10.44
N TRP A 412 -27.61 -5.86 -11.23
CA TRP A 412 -26.20 -5.71 -11.60
C TRP A 412 -25.64 -4.44 -10.97
N HIS A 413 -24.51 -4.55 -10.30
CA HIS A 413 -23.95 -3.45 -9.51
C HIS A 413 -22.46 -3.31 -9.75
N ILE A 414 -22.00 -2.07 -9.85
CA ILE A 414 -20.56 -1.76 -9.78
C ILE A 414 -20.04 -2.00 -8.35
N ILE A 415 -18.77 -2.41 -8.24
CA ILE A 415 -18.11 -2.53 -6.94
C ILE A 415 -17.50 -1.18 -6.57
N LYS A 416 -17.92 -0.61 -5.44
CA LYS A 416 -17.33 0.57 -4.83
C LYS A 416 -16.41 0.16 -3.68
N PRO A 417 -15.38 0.96 -3.32
CA PRO A 417 -14.54 0.65 -2.16
C PRO A 417 -15.41 0.44 -0.93
N ALA A 418 -15.09 -0.52 -0.07
CA ALA A 418 -15.77 -0.60 1.22
C ALA A 418 -15.54 0.71 1.99
N ALA A 419 -16.62 1.38 2.39
CA ALA A 419 -16.52 2.53 3.28
C ALA A 419 -16.03 2.05 4.66
N LYS A 420 -14.77 2.32 4.97
CA LYS A 420 -14.19 2.03 6.28
C LYS A 420 -14.09 3.33 7.04
N THR A 421 -15.11 3.62 7.85
CA THR A 421 -15.11 4.81 8.70
C THR A 421 -13.98 4.70 9.73
N GLN A 422 -12.93 5.49 9.54
CA GLN A 422 -11.84 5.62 10.50
C GLN A 422 -12.00 6.94 11.24
N LEU A 423 -12.49 6.86 12.48
CA LEU A 423 -12.63 8.02 13.35
C LEU A 423 -11.27 8.38 13.94
N THR A 424 -10.88 9.65 13.83
CA THR A 424 -9.62 10.18 14.38
C THR A 424 -9.90 11.49 15.13
N SER A 425 -8.86 12.06 15.74
CA SER A 425 -8.94 13.31 16.47
C SER A 425 -7.83 14.25 16.03
N GLU A 426 -8.20 15.51 15.79
CA GLU A 426 -7.32 16.56 15.31
C GLU A 426 -7.42 17.81 16.17
N ASN A 427 -6.28 18.50 16.35
CA ASN A 427 -6.25 19.77 17.06
C ASN A 427 -6.74 20.89 16.13
N SER A 428 -7.74 21.63 16.57
CA SER A 428 -8.26 22.82 15.87
C SER A 428 -8.15 24.08 16.74
N SER A 429 -8.56 25.23 16.19
CA SER A 429 -8.77 26.46 16.96
C SER A 429 -9.85 26.34 18.04
N LEU A 430 -10.71 25.32 17.95
CA LEU A 430 -11.76 24.99 18.91
C LEU A 430 -11.33 23.87 19.90
N GLY A 431 -10.04 23.52 19.93
CA GLY A 431 -9.54 22.37 20.67
C GLY A 431 -9.69 21.05 19.89
N ASP A 432 -9.69 19.94 20.63
CA ASP A 432 -9.68 18.58 20.07
C ASP A 432 -11.00 18.22 19.37
N THR A 433 -10.95 17.96 18.07
CA THR A 433 -12.12 17.73 17.20
C THR A 433 -12.07 16.34 16.59
N LEU A 434 -13.20 15.64 16.61
CA LEU A 434 -13.31 14.36 15.91
C LEU A 434 -13.49 14.58 14.41
N THR A 435 -12.70 13.86 13.62
CA THR A 435 -12.77 13.83 12.15
C THR A 435 -12.79 12.39 11.66
N VAL A 436 -12.95 12.19 10.35
CA VAL A 436 -12.78 10.88 9.70
C VAL A 436 -11.59 10.88 8.76
N THR A 437 -11.08 9.70 8.41
CA THR A 437 -10.13 9.50 7.30
C THR A 437 -10.70 8.53 6.28
N GLY A 438 -10.55 8.85 5.01
CA GLY A 438 -10.98 8.05 3.86
C GLY A 438 -12.46 8.19 3.51
N SER A 439 -12.92 7.24 2.71
CA SER A 439 -14.32 7.14 2.30
C SER A 439 -15.23 6.66 3.42
N THR A 440 -16.32 7.38 3.64
CA THR A 440 -17.34 7.07 4.64
C THR A 440 -18.74 7.09 4.03
N LEU A 441 -19.72 6.50 4.73
CA LEU A 441 -21.13 6.54 4.33
C LEU A 441 -21.85 7.68 5.02
N LEU A 442 -22.59 8.47 4.24
CA LEU A 442 -23.45 9.52 4.73
C LEU A 442 -24.88 9.21 4.31
N LEU A 443 -25.85 9.55 5.15
CA LEU A 443 -27.24 9.52 4.75
C LEU A 443 -27.56 10.80 3.98
N VAL A 444 -28.04 10.66 2.74
CA VAL A 444 -28.41 11.79 1.88
C VAL A 444 -29.81 11.60 1.31
N ASP A 445 -30.47 12.71 1.01
CA ASP A 445 -31.71 12.72 0.22
C ASP A 445 -31.34 12.60 -1.26
N ASP A 446 -31.91 11.62 -1.96
CA ASP A 446 -31.67 11.38 -3.39
C ASP A 446 -32.42 12.36 -4.31
N GLY A 447 -33.17 13.31 -3.74
CA GLY A 447 -33.96 14.30 -4.47
C GLY A 447 -35.31 13.77 -4.97
N SER A 448 -35.58 12.48 -4.79
CA SER A 448 -36.88 11.84 -5.04
C SER A 448 -37.71 11.66 -3.77
N GLY A 449 -37.18 12.09 -2.62
CA GLY A 449 -37.80 11.94 -1.31
C GLY A 449 -37.45 10.63 -0.61
N ASN A 450 -36.46 9.88 -1.13
CA ASN A 450 -35.90 8.71 -0.46
C ASN A 450 -34.52 9.06 0.12
N PHE A 451 -34.21 8.43 1.26
CA PHE A 451 -32.86 8.52 1.83
C PHE A 451 -32.01 7.34 1.39
N ILE A 452 -30.80 7.63 0.95
CA ILE A 452 -29.82 6.63 0.52
C ILE A 452 -28.52 6.79 1.31
N ALA A 453 -27.82 5.68 1.53
CA ALA A 453 -26.44 5.72 1.98
C ALA A 453 -25.55 6.09 0.78
N GLN A 454 -24.87 7.22 0.84
CA GLN A 454 -23.94 7.66 -0.18
C GLN A 454 -22.52 7.66 0.39
N GLN A 455 -21.61 7.02 -0.34
CA GLN A 455 -20.20 7.02 0.01
C GLN A 455 -19.53 8.30 -0.50
N GLN A 456 -18.79 8.98 0.37
CA GLN A 456 -17.98 10.14 0.02
C GLN A 456 -16.66 10.11 0.80
N ASP A 457 -15.57 10.61 0.20
CA ASP A 457 -14.36 10.92 0.95
C ASP A 457 -14.61 12.15 1.82
N LYS A 458 -14.40 12.00 3.13
CA LYS A 458 -14.58 13.05 4.15
C LYS A 458 -13.33 13.19 5.01
N THR A 459 -12.16 12.83 4.47
CA THR A 459 -10.88 12.97 5.17
C THR A 459 -10.71 14.37 5.76
N GLY A 460 -10.53 14.44 7.08
CA GLY A 460 -10.31 15.69 7.82
C GLY A 460 -11.54 16.58 8.03
N PHE A 461 -12.74 16.16 7.60
CA PHE A 461 -13.96 16.91 7.89
C PHE A 461 -14.37 16.73 9.36
N ALA A 462 -14.76 17.84 10.00
CA ALA A 462 -15.23 17.83 11.38
C ALA A 462 -16.57 17.08 11.50
N LEU A 463 -16.70 16.35 12.61
CA LEU A 463 -17.95 15.73 13.01
C LEU A 463 -18.66 16.58 14.07
N TYR A 464 -19.98 16.47 14.08
CA TYR A 464 -20.87 17.24 14.94
C TYR A 464 -21.80 16.34 15.74
N THR A 465 -22.26 16.86 16.86
CA THR A 465 -23.33 16.31 17.69
C THR A 465 -24.50 17.30 17.76
N PHE A 466 -25.71 16.77 17.90
CA PHE A 466 -26.94 17.55 17.97
C PHE A 466 -27.54 17.51 19.38
N ASN A 467 -27.76 18.66 20.01
CA ASN A 467 -28.29 18.72 21.37
C ASN A 467 -29.73 18.22 21.50
N ALA A 468 -30.53 18.26 20.41
CA ALA A 468 -31.88 17.72 20.44
C ALA A 468 -31.91 16.17 20.37
N ASP A 469 -30.76 15.53 20.15
CA ASP A 469 -30.64 14.08 20.21
C ASP A 469 -30.63 13.61 21.66
N SER A 470 -31.36 12.53 21.93
CA SER A 470 -31.20 11.76 23.16
C SER A 470 -30.05 10.76 23.01
N ASN A 471 -29.48 10.30 24.12
CA ASN A 471 -28.44 9.27 24.05
C ASN A 471 -28.99 8.00 23.36
N GLY A 472 -28.31 7.55 22.30
CA GLY A 472 -28.69 6.38 21.53
C GLY A 472 -29.75 6.61 20.44
N SER A 473 -30.20 7.86 20.19
CA SER A 473 -31.23 8.13 19.19
C SER A 473 -31.10 9.50 18.54
N SER A 474 -31.22 9.54 17.20
CA SER A 474 -31.20 10.76 16.40
C SER A 474 -32.60 11.36 16.23
N SER A 475 -32.75 12.64 16.57
CA SER A 475 -33.90 13.49 16.24
C SER A 475 -33.83 14.03 14.81
N CYS A 476 -32.66 14.00 14.15
CA CYS A 476 -32.46 14.43 12.77
C CYS A 476 -33.01 13.39 11.77
N THR A 477 -34.31 13.51 11.44
CA THR A 477 -35.05 12.54 10.61
C THR A 477 -35.78 13.17 9.42
N SER A 478 -35.95 14.50 9.41
CA SER A 478 -36.54 15.21 8.28
C SER A 478 -35.52 15.42 7.16
N ALA A 479 -35.99 15.48 5.91
CA ALA A 479 -35.15 15.80 4.75
C ALA A 479 -34.32 17.07 4.95
N ALA A 480 -34.94 18.17 5.40
CA ALA A 480 -34.22 19.42 5.66
C ALA A 480 -33.07 19.28 6.68
N CYS A 481 -33.25 18.44 7.70
CA CYS A 481 -32.19 18.16 8.67
C CYS A 481 -31.08 17.32 8.03
N ILE A 482 -31.42 16.21 7.37
CA ILE A 482 -30.45 15.30 6.75
C ILE A 482 -29.66 16.02 5.64
N THR A 483 -30.30 16.88 4.86
CA THR A 483 -29.62 17.68 3.82
C THR A 483 -28.60 18.66 4.42
N ALA A 484 -28.94 19.33 5.53
CA ALA A 484 -28.04 20.29 6.18
C ALA A 484 -26.98 19.62 7.07
N TRP A 485 -27.35 18.50 7.69
CA TRP A 485 -26.55 17.75 8.66
C TRP A 485 -26.55 16.27 8.33
N PRO A 486 -25.84 15.83 7.28
CA PRO A 486 -25.84 14.43 6.87
C PRO A 486 -25.33 13.50 8.00
N PRO A 487 -26.14 12.52 8.45
CA PRO A 487 -25.72 11.49 9.40
C PRO A 487 -24.51 10.68 8.90
N LEU A 488 -23.53 10.44 9.78
CA LEU A 488 -22.42 9.51 9.54
C LEU A 488 -22.90 8.07 9.75
N LEU A 489 -23.12 7.33 8.67
CA LEU A 489 -23.66 5.98 8.71
C LEU A 489 -22.61 4.91 9.06
N ALA A 490 -23.08 3.85 9.69
CA ALA A 490 -22.34 2.62 9.96
C ALA A 490 -22.92 1.47 9.13
N THR A 491 -22.07 0.52 8.76
CA THR A 491 -22.43 -0.73 8.11
C THR A 491 -22.71 -1.82 9.15
N SER A 492 -23.25 -2.96 8.72
CA SER A 492 -23.38 -4.15 9.58
C SER A 492 -22.04 -4.82 9.92
N ALA A 493 -20.97 -4.51 9.17
CA ALA A 493 -19.64 -5.02 9.43
C ALA A 493 -18.89 -4.19 10.49
N ASP A 494 -19.32 -2.95 10.71
CA ASP A 494 -18.70 -2.04 11.67
C ASP A 494 -18.85 -2.52 13.11
N LYS A 495 -17.78 -2.35 13.88
CA LYS A 495 -17.72 -2.68 15.30
C LYS A 495 -17.24 -1.46 16.07
N ALA A 496 -18.11 -0.91 16.90
CA ALA A 496 -17.74 0.19 17.77
C ALA A 496 -16.81 -0.29 18.91
N THR A 497 -15.80 0.51 19.21
CA THR A 497 -14.87 0.30 20.32
C THR A 497 -14.66 1.61 21.07
N GLY A 498 -14.20 1.53 22.32
CA GLY A 498 -13.94 2.72 23.14
C GLY A 498 -15.20 3.55 23.41
N SER A 499 -15.08 4.87 23.28
CA SER A 499 -16.17 5.85 23.47
C SER A 499 -17.21 5.87 22.34
N TYR A 500 -17.03 5.05 21.29
CA TYR A 500 -17.94 5.00 20.15
C TYR A 500 -19.05 3.97 20.36
N SER A 501 -20.19 4.22 19.72
CA SER A 501 -21.34 3.31 19.65
C SER A 501 -21.98 3.39 18.28
N ILE A 502 -22.82 2.40 17.95
CA ILE A 502 -23.63 2.39 16.73
C ILE A 502 -25.09 2.38 17.17
N ILE A 503 -25.87 3.32 16.65
CA ILE A 503 -27.30 3.45 16.93
C ILE A 503 -28.13 2.95 15.76
N ASP A 504 -29.29 2.35 16.06
CA ASP A 504 -30.31 2.04 15.07
C ASP A 504 -31.20 3.26 14.86
N ARG A 505 -31.32 3.70 13.61
CA ARG A 505 -32.21 4.80 13.23
C ARG A 505 -33.60 4.28 12.87
N ASN A 506 -34.60 5.15 12.97
CA ASN A 506 -35.99 4.81 12.63
C ASN A 506 -36.22 4.61 11.12
N ASP A 507 -35.30 5.08 10.28
CA ASP A 507 -35.30 4.93 8.82
C ASP A 507 -34.61 3.64 8.35
N GLY A 508 -34.19 2.77 9.28
CA GLY A 508 -33.59 1.47 8.99
C GLY A 508 -32.06 1.49 8.81
N PHE A 509 -31.44 2.67 8.83
CA PHE A 509 -29.99 2.79 8.77
C PHE A 509 -29.35 2.68 10.15
N LYS A 510 -28.04 2.41 10.19
CA LYS A 510 -27.21 2.47 11.40
C LYS A 510 -26.34 3.73 11.35
N GLN A 511 -26.14 4.40 12.48
CA GLN A 511 -25.35 5.63 12.55
C GLN A 511 -24.30 5.56 13.67
N TRP A 512 -23.12 6.09 13.40
CA TRP A 512 -22.06 6.23 14.40
C TRP A 512 -22.43 7.28 15.44
N ALA A 513 -22.06 7.01 16.69
CA ALA A 513 -22.27 7.91 17.82
C ALA A 513 -21.03 7.93 18.72
N VAL A 514 -20.77 9.06 19.38
CA VAL A 514 -19.75 9.19 20.43
C VAL A 514 -20.41 9.59 21.73
N ASN A 515 -20.07 8.93 22.84
CA ASN A 515 -20.70 9.19 24.15
C ASN A 515 -22.24 9.20 24.05
N GLY A 516 -22.80 8.25 23.29
CA GLY A 516 -24.23 8.14 23.03
C GLY A 516 -24.84 9.22 22.13
N LYS A 517 -24.10 10.26 21.70
CA LYS A 517 -24.59 11.29 20.77
C LYS A 517 -24.31 10.91 19.31
N PRO A 518 -25.32 10.88 18.43
CA PRO A 518 -25.14 10.59 17.01
C PRO A 518 -24.21 11.61 16.33
N LEU A 519 -23.42 11.12 15.37
CA LEU A 519 -22.42 11.89 14.64
C LEU A 519 -22.93 12.32 13.27
N TYR A 520 -22.64 13.56 12.90
CA TYR A 520 -23.08 14.18 11.66
C TYR A 520 -21.95 14.96 11.00
N PHE A 521 -22.02 15.10 9.68
CA PHE A 521 -21.30 16.14 8.95
C PHE A 521 -22.14 17.40 8.85
N PHE A 522 -21.53 18.52 8.49
CA PHE A 522 -22.24 19.75 8.15
C PHE A 522 -22.09 20.06 6.66
N SER A 523 -23.22 20.25 5.97
CA SER A 523 -23.21 20.38 4.51
C SER A 523 -22.56 21.67 4.00
N ALA A 524 -22.42 22.69 4.85
CA ALA A 524 -21.81 23.96 4.47
C ALA A 524 -20.28 24.00 4.71
N ASP A 525 -19.70 22.98 5.34
CA ASP A 525 -18.25 22.83 5.39
C ASP A 525 -17.76 22.30 4.04
N SER A 526 -16.94 23.10 3.34
CA SER A 526 -16.46 22.83 1.98
C SER A 526 -15.04 22.24 1.92
N ASP A 527 -14.32 22.26 3.03
CA ASP A 527 -12.92 21.88 3.12
C ASP A 527 -12.63 21.19 4.46
N ALA A 528 -11.57 20.38 4.48
CA ALA A 528 -11.10 19.73 5.70
C ALA A 528 -10.72 20.78 6.75
N GLN A 529 -10.92 20.46 8.03
CA GLN A 529 -10.72 21.35 9.19
C GLN A 529 -11.70 22.52 9.32
N ALA A 530 -12.60 22.73 8.36
CA ALA A 530 -13.71 23.66 8.53
C ALA A 530 -14.56 23.21 9.73
N THR A 531 -14.94 24.19 10.55
CA THR A 531 -15.76 23.97 11.75
C THR A 531 -16.97 24.91 11.77
N SER A 532 -17.48 25.30 10.60
CA SER A 532 -18.49 26.36 10.46
C SER A 532 -19.85 25.96 11.07
N GLY A 533 -20.05 24.67 11.31
CA GLY A 533 -21.21 24.14 12.03
C GLY A 533 -21.21 24.39 13.54
N GLU A 534 -20.10 24.84 14.14
CA GLU A 534 -20.01 25.06 15.58
C GLU A 534 -21.01 26.14 16.03
N GLY A 535 -21.89 25.78 16.95
CA GLY A 535 -22.88 26.68 17.53
C GLY A 535 -24.03 27.05 16.60
N VAL A 536 -24.18 26.40 15.44
CA VAL A 536 -25.30 26.70 14.52
C VAL A 536 -26.63 26.45 15.23
N GLY A 537 -27.45 27.50 15.31
CA GLY A 537 -28.75 27.47 15.98
C GLY A 537 -28.69 27.17 17.48
N ASP A 538 -27.53 27.32 18.13
CA ASP A 538 -27.29 26.97 19.54
C ASP A 538 -27.61 25.51 19.89
N VAL A 539 -27.55 24.62 18.89
CA VAL A 539 -27.90 23.20 19.05
C VAL A 539 -26.93 22.23 18.40
N TRP A 540 -26.04 22.70 17.52
CA TRP A 540 -25.02 21.88 16.86
C TRP A 540 -23.62 22.23 17.36
N TYR A 541 -22.84 21.21 17.71
CA TYR A 541 -21.53 21.39 18.31
C TYR A 541 -20.55 20.35 17.79
N VAL A 542 -19.29 20.75 17.63
CA VAL A 542 -18.19 19.87 17.24
C VAL A 542 -18.09 18.70 18.22
N ALA A 543 -17.99 17.50 17.67
CA ALA A 543 -17.90 16.25 18.42
C ALA A 543 -16.51 16.08 19.05
N ARG A 544 -16.49 15.51 20.27
CA ARG A 544 -15.29 15.29 21.08
C ARG A 544 -15.32 13.92 21.73
N SER A 545 -14.15 13.36 22.04
CA SER A 545 -14.04 12.07 22.73
C SER A 545 -14.54 12.12 24.17
N ALA A 546 -14.37 13.25 24.86
CA ALA A 546 -14.97 13.49 26.17
C ALA A 546 -16.44 13.95 26.05
N PRO A 547 -17.30 13.67 27.05
CA PRO A 547 -18.70 14.07 27.06
C PRO A 547 -18.86 15.56 27.40
N VAL A 548 -18.33 16.43 26.53
CA VAL A 548 -18.29 17.88 26.70
C VAL A 548 -18.61 18.59 25.39
N ARG A 549 -19.08 19.84 25.49
CA ARG A 549 -19.17 20.77 24.37
C ARG A 549 -18.67 22.15 24.78
N LEU A 550 -18.42 23.01 23.81
CA LEU A 550 -18.14 24.42 24.10
C LEU A 550 -19.44 25.17 24.40
N PHE A 551 -19.30 26.15 25.28
CA PHE A 551 -20.30 27.17 25.53
C PHE A 551 -19.64 28.54 25.41
N ASN A 552 -20.19 29.37 24.53
CA ASN A 552 -19.71 30.72 24.27
C ASN A 552 -20.48 31.72 25.14
N ASP A 553 -19.88 32.10 26.26
CA ASP A 553 -20.43 33.14 27.12
C ASP A 553 -19.93 34.53 26.68
N SER A 554 -20.83 35.49 26.58
CA SER A 554 -20.50 36.85 26.13
C SER A 554 -19.52 37.61 27.03
N ALA A 555 -19.47 37.30 28.32
CA ALA A 555 -18.60 37.96 29.30
C ALA A 555 -17.37 37.11 29.65
N LYS A 556 -17.52 35.79 29.65
CA LYS A 556 -16.47 34.85 30.04
C LYS A 556 -15.73 34.24 28.85
N GLY A 557 -16.20 34.36 27.62
CA GLY A 557 -15.65 33.66 26.45
C GLY A 557 -15.99 32.17 26.45
N ALA A 558 -15.33 31.41 25.57
CA ALA A 558 -15.58 29.97 25.41
C ALA A 558 -15.02 29.14 26.59
N TYR A 559 -15.84 28.22 27.10
CA TYR A 559 -15.43 27.20 28.08
C TYR A 559 -16.24 25.91 27.90
N PHE A 560 -15.77 24.80 28.49
CA PHE A 560 -16.44 23.51 28.40
C PHE A 560 -17.60 23.39 29.38
N VAL A 561 -18.68 22.82 28.88
CA VAL A 561 -19.82 22.32 29.67
C VAL A 561 -20.03 20.84 29.37
N ALA A 562 -20.56 20.10 30.34
CA ALA A 562 -20.84 18.68 30.14
C ALA A 562 -21.98 18.45 29.12
N ASN A 563 -21.82 17.45 28.26
CA ASN A 563 -22.77 17.12 27.19
C ASN A 563 -22.56 15.68 26.68
N GLY A 564 -23.59 14.84 26.75
CA GLY A 564 -23.52 13.46 26.23
C GLY A 564 -23.86 12.41 27.28
N LEU A 565 -23.33 11.21 27.13
CA LEU A 565 -23.41 10.15 28.13
C LEU A 565 -22.44 10.45 29.27
N LEU A 566 -22.98 10.74 30.46
CA LEU A 566 -22.24 11.11 31.66
C LEU A 566 -22.39 10.03 32.72
N GLU A 567 -21.32 9.80 33.49
CA GLU A 567 -21.41 9.05 34.73
C GLU A 567 -21.94 9.95 35.86
N PRO A 568 -22.81 9.46 36.76
CA PRO A 568 -23.20 10.19 37.96
C PRO A 568 -21.97 10.59 38.78
N SER A 569 -22.00 11.79 39.34
CA SER A 569 -20.91 12.30 40.19
C SER A 569 -21.41 12.55 41.62
N ILE A 570 -20.51 12.97 42.49
CA ILE A 570 -20.81 13.14 43.91
C ILE A 570 -21.96 14.15 44.07
N GLY A 571 -23.11 13.66 44.55
CA GLY A 571 -24.29 14.48 44.84
C GLY A 571 -25.15 14.89 43.65
N LYS A 572 -24.85 14.44 42.42
CA LYS A 572 -25.65 14.72 41.22
C LYS A 572 -25.77 13.50 40.31
N THR A 573 -26.96 13.27 39.80
CA THR A 573 -27.24 12.29 38.73
C THR A 573 -26.63 12.72 37.40
N ALA A 574 -26.48 11.79 36.45
CA ALA A 574 -25.96 12.09 35.12
C ALA A 574 -26.79 13.15 34.39
N GLU A 575 -28.11 13.15 34.59
CA GLU A 575 -29.04 14.12 34.02
C GLU A 575 -28.85 15.52 34.60
N GLU A 576 -28.63 15.62 35.92
CA GLU A 576 -28.38 16.89 36.61
C GLU A 576 -27.01 17.51 36.28
N LEU A 577 -26.08 16.71 35.74
CA LEU A 577 -24.76 17.17 35.32
C LEU A 577 -24.77 17.77 33.91
N GLN A 578 -25.78 17.48 33.09
CA GLN A 578 -25.86 18.02 31.74
C GLN A 578 -25.77 19.54 31.77
N THR A 579 -24.99 20.10 30.83
CA THR A 579 -24.81 21.54 30.61
C THR A 579 -24.10 22.31 31.74
N LEU A 580 -23.70 21.67 32.84
CA LEU A 580 -22.94 22.34 33.89
C LEU A 580 -21.52 22.68 33.43
N SER A 581 -21.01 23.81 33.92
CA SER A 581 -19.67 24.31 33.67
C SER A 581 -18.60 23.37 34.23
N LEU A 582 -17.53 23.21 33.47
CA LEU A 582 -16.38 22.41 33.87
C LEU A 582 -15.20 23.30 34.25
N TYR A 583 -14.44 22.83 35.23
CA TYR A 583 -13.33 23.53 35.86
C TYR A 583 -12.07 22.67 35.87
N THR A 584 -10.92 23.32 35.98
CA THR A 584 -9.66 22.69 36.33
C THR A 584 -9.18 23.20 37.68
N PHE A 585 -8.36 22.41 38.38
CA PHE A 585 -7.77 22.83 39.65
C PHE A 585 -6.31 23.22 39.46
N ASP A 586 -5.91 24.41 39.90
CA ASP A 586 -4.52 24.87 39.72
C ASP A 586 -3.49 24.18 40.61
N VAL A 587 -3.96 23.53 41.68
CA VAL A 587 -3.11 22.70 42.54
C VAL A 587 -2.83 21.34 41.89
N ASP A 588 -3.69 20.86 40.98
CA ASP A 588 -3.42 19.63 40.25
C ASP A 588 -2.20 19.83 39.35
N GLN A 589 -1.21 18.95 39.54
CA GLN A 589 -0.04 18.92 38.69
C GLN A 589 -0.44 18.44 37.30
N LYS A 590 -0.11 19.24 36.29
CA LYS A 590 -0.35 18.90 34.90
C LYS A 590 0.36 17.59 34.55
N ASP A 591 -0.34 16.68 33.87
CA ASP A 591 0.16 15.40 33.37
C ASP A 591 0.63 14.43 34.47
N SER A 592 0.23 14.63 35.73
CA SER A 592 0.54 13.71 36.84
C SER A 592 -0.14 12.35 36.69
N GLY A 593 -1.26 12.29 35.98
CA GLY A 593 -2.14 11.11 35.95
C GLY A 593 -2.98 10.93 37.21
N GLU A 594 -2.99 11.92 38.11
CA GLU A 594 -3.67 11.87 39.41
C GLU A 594 -4.28 13.24 39.79
N SER A 595 -5.40 13.21 40.53
CA SER A 595 -6.00 14.39 41.16
C SER A 595 -5.38 14.66 42.53
N SER A 596 -5.40 15.90 43.01
CA SER A 596 -5.12 16.30 44.41
C SER A 596 -6.40 16.61 45.19
N CYS A 597 -7.57 16.59 44.53
CA CYS A 597 -8.86 16.95 45.11
C CYS A 597 -9.62 15.68 45.55
N PHE A 598 -9.53 15.33 46.84
CA PHE A 598 -10.22 14.18 47.45
C PHE A 598 -11.08 14.60 48.66
N ALA A 599 -11.82 13.66 49.24
CA ALA A 599 -12.67 13.87 50.41
C ALA A 599 -13.55 15.13 50.29
N GLY A 600 -13.42 16.06 51.25
CA GLY A 600 -14.17 17.32 51.29
C GLY A 600 -13.95 18.23 50.09
N CYS A 601 -12.80 18.13 49.40
CA CYS A 601 -12.57 18.84 48.15
C CYS A 601 -13.53 18.31 47.07
N ALA A 602 -13.54 17.00 46.83
CA ALA A 602 -14.38 16.37 45.82
C ALA A 602 -15.89 16.47 46.14
N ALA A 603 -16.25 16.56 47.43
CA ALA A 603 -17.62 16.86 47.85
C ALA A 603 -18.10 18.26 47.43
N THR A 604 -17.17 19.22 47.25
CA THR A 604 -17.48 20.58 46.75
C THR A 604 -17.27 20.70 45.25
N TRP A 605 -16.30 19.94 44.73
CA TRP A 605 -15.85 19.91 43.33
C TRP A 605 -15.94 18.48 42.77
N PRO A 606 -17.16 18.02 42.42
CA PRO A 606 -17.35 16.65 41.96
C PRO A 606 -16.57 16.38 40.67
N PRO A 607 -15.88 15.23 40.53
CA PRO A 607 -15.16 14.87 39.31
C PRO A 607 -16.09 14.67 38.11
N LEU A 608 -15.62 15.00 36.90
CA LEU A 608 -16.18 14.45 35.67
C LEU A 608 -15.64 13.02 35.49
N TYR A 609 -16.40 12.03 35.97
CA TYR A 609 -16.01 10.64 35.85
C TYR A 609 -16.06 10.15 34.40
N ALA A 610 -15.16 9.22 34.09
CA ALA A 610 -15.14 8.45 32.85
C ALA A 610 -15.62 7.02 33.15
N ASN A 611 -16.36 6.42 32.22
CA ASN A 611 -16.77 5.02 32.31
C ASN A 611 -15.62 4.07 31.92
N ASP A 612 -15.78 2.76 32.07
CA ASP A 612 -14.72 1.77 31.78
C ASP A 612 -14.39 1.64 30.29
N ASN A 613 -15.32 1.97 29.40
CA ASN A 613 -15.12 1.90 27.95
C ASN A 613 -14.57 3.20 27.36
N ASP A 614 -14.62 4.30 28.10
CA ASP A 614 -14.16 5.61 27.62
C ASP A 614 -12.68 5.55 27.20
N GLN A 615 -12.40 6.13 26.04
CA GLN A 615 -11.07 6.29 25.49
C GLN A 615 -10.85 7.77 25.17
N ALA A 616 -9.82 8.35 25.78
CA ALA A 616 -9.42 9.71 25.51
C ALA A 616 -8.59 9.81 24.23
N THR A 617 -8.78 10.91 23.51
CA THR A 617 -8.00 11.26 22.32
C THR A 617 -7.59 12.73 22.36
N GLY A 618 -6.59 13.08 21.55
CA GLY A 618 -6.13 14.46 21.37
C GLY A 618 -5.72 15.15 22.67
N LEU A 619 -6.41 16.26 23.00
CA LEU A 619 -6.13 17.06 24.20
C LEU A 619 -6.82 16.54 25.47
N PHE A 620 -7.70 15.55 25.34
CA PHE A 620 -8.30 14.88 26.47
C PHE A 620 -7.43 13.72 26.93
N SER A 621 -7.47 13.43 28.22
CA SER A 621 -6.88 12.24 28.83
C SER A 621 -7.83 11.68 29.89
N ILE A 622 -7.61 10.42 30.28
CA ILE A 622 -8.32 9.81 31.41
C ILE A 622 -7.28 9.45 32.45
N ILE A 623 -7.50 9.96 33.66
CA ILE A 623 -6.63 9.70 34.81
C ILE A 623 -7.25 8.64 35.72
N THR A 624 -6.39 7.99 36.50
CA THR A 624 -6.82 7.08 37.57
C THR A 624 -7.05 7.89 38.83
N ARG A 625 -8.18 7.67 39.48
CA ARG A 625 -8.59 8.38 40.69
C ARG A 625 -8.87 7.37 41.80
N ASN A 626 -7.99 7.32 42.79
CA ASN A 626 -8.16 6.46 43.96
C ASN A 626 -8.98 7.22 45.02
N GLU A 627 -10.20 6.77 45.27
CA GLU A 627 -11.09 7.38 46.27
C GLU A 627 -10.75 6.89 47.69
N ASP A 628 -11.19 7.65 48.70
CA ASP A 628 -10.89 7.36 50.12
C ASP A 628 -11.51 6.05 50.62
N ASP A 629 -12.53 5.53 49.93
CA ASP A 629 -13.16 4.23 50.20
C ASP A 629 -12.35 3.05 49.65
N GLY A 630 -11.19 3.32 49.03
CA GLY A 630 -10.31 2.34 48.41
C GLY A 630 -10.75 1.91 47.01
N SER A 631 -11.83 2.48 46.46
CA SER A 631 -12.20 2.28 45.07
C SER A 631 -11.30 3.08 44.13
N SER A 632 -11.09 2.55 42.93
CA SER A 632 -10.40 3.27 41.85
C SER A 632 -11.42 3.58 40.77
N LYS A 633 -11.57 4.87 40.46
CA LYS A 633 -12.43 5.40 39.41
C LYS A 633 -11.59 6.04 38.32
N ARG A 634 -12.21 6.31 37.18
CA ARG A 634 -11.58 7.02 36.06
C ARG A 634 -12.14 8.43 36.00
N GLN A 635 -11.31 9.43 35.72
CA GLN A 635 -11.73 10.83 35.61
C GLN A 635 -11.19 11.44 34.33
N TRP A 636 -12.04 12.19 33.63
CA TRP A 636 -11.65 12.95 32.45
C TRP A 636 -10.74 14.12 32.84
N ALA A 637 -9.74 14.36 32.00
CA ALA A 637 -8.81 15.47 32.10
C ALA A 637 -8.68 16.18 30.75
N TYR A 638 -8.37 17.47 30.78
CA TYR A 638 -8.13 18.30 29.60
C TYR A 638 -6.77 18.97 29.71
N LYS A 639 -5.95 18.87 28.65
CA LYS A 639 -4.56 19.36 28.63
C LYS A 639 -3.76 18.93 29.87
N GLY A 640 -3.98 17.69 30.31
CA GLY A 640 -3.28 17.11 31.45
C GLY A 640 -3.83 17.48 32.83
N LYS A 641 -4.91 18.25 32.93
CA LYS A 641 -5.54 18.63 34.21
C LYS A 641 -6.92 17.97 34.38
N PRO A 642 -7.23 17.38 35.55
CA PRO A 642 -8.54 16.76 35.79
C PRO A 642 -9.69 17.77 35.70
N LEU A 643 -10.84 17.31 35.21
CA LEU A 643 -12.05 18.10 35.04
C LEU A 643 -13.04 17.89 36.19
N TYR A 644 -13.61 18.99 36.66
CA TYR A 644 -14.54 19.01 37.81
C TYR A 644 -15.78 19.85 37.52
N PHE A 645 -16.85 19.53 38.22
CA PHE A 645 -18.04 20.36 38.39
C PHE A 645 -17.93 21.22 39.65
N PHE A 646 -18.81 22.21 39.79
CA PHE A 646 -19.01 22.92 41.05
C PHE A 646 -20.43 22.68 41.58
N THR A 647 -20.54 22.31 42.86
CA THR A 647 -21.83 21.92 43.46
C THR A 647 -22.90 23.01 43.44
N ALA A 648 -22.53 24.29 43.43
CA ALA A 648 -23.48 25.39 43.39
C ALA A 648 -24.04 25.67 41.98
N ASP A 649 -23.43 25.12 40.93
CA ASP A 649 -23.93 25.29 39.56
C ASP A 649 -25.15 24.36 39.35
N GLN A 650 -26.21 24.92 38.77
CA GLN A 650 -27.49 24.23 38.59
C GLN A 650 -27.98 24.23 37.15
N LYS A 651 -27.48 25.14 36.31
CA LYS A 651 -27.91 25.28 34.92
C LYS A 651 -26.77 25.78 34.03
N LEU A 652 -26.98 25.67 32.72
CA LEU A 652 -26.10 26.26 31.72
C LEU A 652 -25.82 27.74 32.01
N GLY A 653 -24.52 28.11 31.95
CA GLY A 653 -24.06 29.47 32.16
C GLY A 653 -23.76 29.82 33.63
N ASP A 654 -24.13 28.97 34.59
CA ASP A 654 -23.67 29.15 35.96
C ASP A 654 -22.15 28.93 36.01
N THR A 655 -21.42 29.93 36.51
CA THR A 655 -19.97 29.84 36.69
C THR A 655 -19.56 30.21 38.12
N PHE A 656 -20.34 29.80 39.13
CA PHE A 656 -20.12 30.24 40.51
C PHE A 656 -18.82 29.71 41.11
N GLY A 657 -18.20 28.72 40.46
CA GLY A 657 -16.88 28.18 40.79
C GLY A 657 -15.69 28.94 40.20
N ASP A 658 -15.88 29.96 39.36
CA ASP A 658 -14.76 30.63 38.65
C ASP A 658 -13.95 31.53 39.60
N TYR A 659 -12.96 30.93 40.27
CA TYR A 659 -12.02 31.57 41.21
C TYR A 659 -10.58 31.39 40.73
N ALA A 660 -9.66 32.16 41.31
CA ALA A 660 -8.25 32.16 40.92
C ALA A 660 -7.54 30.79 40.97
N GLN A 661 -8.01 29.83 41.79
CA GLN A 661 -7.46 28.46 41.87
C GLN A 661 -8.31 27.42 41.13
N TRP A 662 -9.50 27.80 40.69
CA TRP A 662 -10.48 26.94 40.02
C TRP A 662 -10.96 27.63 38.74
N PRO A 663 -10.08 27.84 37.76
CA PRO A 663 -10.47 28.45 36.50
C PRO A 663 -11.40 27.51 35.71
N LEU A 664 -12.32 28.11 34.95
CA LEU A 664 -13.09 27.40 33.92
C LEU A 664 -12.15 26.62 32.99
N ALA A 665 -12.56 25.41 32.62
CA ALA A 665 -11.88 24.59 31.63
C ALA A 665 -12.11 25.20 30.23
N ARG A 666 -11.04 25.72 29.63
CA ARG A 666 -11.09 26.46 28.36
C ARG A 666 -10.31 25.75 27.28
N GLN A 667 -10.78 25.86 26.04
CA GLN A 667 -10.17 25.24 24.86
C GLN A 667 -8.70 25.57 24.65
#